data_AF-A0AAV9WDZ8-F1
#
_entry.id   AF-A0AAV9WDZ8-F1
#
_cell.length_a   1.000
_cell.length_b   1.000
_cell.length_c   1.000
_cell.angle_alpha   90.00
_cell.angle_beta   90.00
_cell.angle_gamma   90.00
#
_symmetry.space_group_name_H-M   'P 1'
#
loop_
_entity.id
_entity.type
_entity.pdbx_description
1 polymer ?
#
loop_
_entity_poly.entity_id
_entity_poly.type
_entity_poly.pdbx_seq_one_letter_code
_entity_poly.pdbx_strand_id
1 'polypeptide(L)'
;MLASRMISKAASEIPEGKESGPIRSIRTAAELQLFYDILSFTKVDDSELAKYLESKTTGFNSRLGSDSYWEFWWMLVETKLRLKEFKDVNEHCQSVLSTGSVATKDGSDGTDLEQPKVSRVWKDDWKVWAAYVASAVEIGAKDPEDPQFTKAAALLAGKLKDGAEERPSRNALLATVEFASLCRPHSNLTCKEDVSALPAVCFTFFEKQGGTSSCYDDLRPYVAQLNTDERKELLEKMTVHCKNKDIASSELSTKELTNAVREWVTLLKFRFWIEIDDQERLPVTEGLNDFVRECLAVYNVSLKVDIGLLVTDMRIGDELLLLVAKALMCKYAASRMQDPLPVKVAIIILEHLLTKSKHNFTALLLLVRLYMIIGAPSCATIEYQRLSIKQIQNDSLSHHALTRLSTLLPFSVSSASKLLHPTDMADVGMHVPHNPTDSLEMYDISLRLYKNANRTNPEMISLAFKNGAYGQIKDMVLFEKRVSSSISACQFEIERRRVQRFRGMVVTEGSTTAAGALWDRALNIKTSDNRTFDLFGEDGWHTGCDMGPRVGGQWVQAFLLTEHIVATLVAQSQASSTADAAKASSVASGSKTNGGGSETEHMPYSHRLRGILDGGVEGVKEFTKIERQVLDIVCLMGDIQVESEGGSKSSGKVKLLLTEISSKFQALRGSLQPPSKGNHGDVSSAVGGMSQLSLDDSQDMTLWYSLHQAYMVLEICKYILILCEYVEKSPVVKALKPQIPKSQITEIRNLIGSSWKAVVQMAKEQAKYSVLVTENDIDAVLSCRGLDMASVAEFVKGTIGRGKVESYMDKIAGSRSTTWAAVGGVKVG
;
A
#
# COMPACT_ATOMS: atom_id res chain seq x y z
N MET A 1 -11.73 -19.74 30.10
CA MET A 1 -12.72 -20.29 31.06
C MET A 1 -12.67 -19.64 32.44
N LEU A 2 -11.54 -19.61 33.16
CA LEU A 2 -11.49 -18.96 34.49
C LEU A 2 -11.82 -17.46 34.46
N ALA A 3 -11.23 -16.71 33.52
CA ALA A 3 -11.48 -15.28 33.35
C ALA A 3 -12.97 -14.95 33.11
N SER A 4 -13.63 -15.69 32.20
CA SER A 4 -15.08 -15.55 31.94
C SER A 4 -15.91 -15.83 33.20
N ARG A 5 -15.62 -16.91 33.96
CA ARG A 5 -16.35 -17.18 35.22
C ARG A 5 -16.17 -16.08 36.27
N MET A 6 -14.96 -15.54 36.41
CA MET A 6 -14.67 -14.48 37.38
C MET A 6 -15.37 -13.17 37.01
N ILE A 7 -15.32 -12.78 35.73
CA ILE A 7 -15.93 -11.53 35.27
C ILE A 7 -17.46 -11.63 35.24
N SER A 8 -18.04 -12.78 34.89
CA SER A 8 -19.50 -13.00 34.99
C SER A 8 -19.99 -12.94 36.43
N LYS A 9 -19.20 -13.43 37.40
CA LYS A 9 -19.50 -13.25 38.83
C LYS A 9 -19.46 -11.78 39.22
N ALA A 10 -18.45 -11.02 38.80
CA ALA A 10 -18.37 -9.58 39.04
C ALA A 10 -19.56 -8.81 38.43
N ALA A 11 -20.02 -9.21 37.25
CA ALA A 11 -21.20 -8.65 36.59
C ALA A 11 -22.50 -8.94 37.36
N SER A 12 -22.64 -10.16 37.92
CA SER A 12 -23.82 -10.53 38.72
C SER A 12 -23.96 -9.76 40.05
N GLU A 13 -22.89 -9.09 40.48
CA GLU A 13 -22.87 -8.31 41.72
C GLU A 13 -23.01 -6.80 41.48
N ILE A 14 -23.34 -6.37 40.25
CA ILE A 14 -23.67 -4.98 39.95
C ILE A 14 -25.05 -4.68 40.57
N PRO A 15 -25.17 -3.66 41.45
CA PRO A 15 -26.46 -3.28 42.00
C PRO A 15 -27.33 -2.61 40.93
N GLU A 16 -28.64 -2.85 40.98
CA GLU A 16 -29.61 -2.23 40.06
C GLU A 16 -29.82 -0.73 40.33
N GLY A 17 -29.55 -0.27 41.55
CA GLY A 17 -29.68 1.14 41.95
C GLY A 17 -28.46 2.02 41.65
N LYS A 18 -28.50 3.26 42.14
CA LYS A 18 -27.38 4.23 42.04
C LYS A 18 -26.23 3.96 43.02
N GLU A 19 -26.35 2.95 43.86
CA GLU A 19 -25.34 2.61 44.87
C GLU A 19 -24.07 2.03 44.24
N SER A 20 -22.92 2.28 44.86
CA SER A 20 -21.67 1.63 44.45
C SER A 20 -21.68 0.18 44.95
N GLY A 21 -21.59 -0.77 44.02
CA GLY A 21 -21.47 -2.20 44.34
C GLY A 21 -20.21 -2.55 45.14
N PRO A 22 -20.09 -3.80 45.62
CA PRO A 22 -18.91 -4.26 46.33
C PRO A 22 -17.64 -4.08 45.48
N ILE A 23 -16.46 -3.97 46.11
CA ILE A 23 -15.19 -3.74 45.38
C ILE A 23 -14.94 -4.79 44.28
N ARG A 24 -15.50 -5.99 44.44
CA ARG A 24 -15.36 -7.11 43.50
C ARG A 24 -16.38 -7.10 42.34
N SER A 25 -17.36 -6.17 42.34
CA SER A 25 -18.29 -5.98 41.23
C SER A 25 -17.70 -5.05 40.16
N ILE A 26 -18.32 -5.03 38.99
CA ILE A 26 -18.06 -4.00 37.97
C ILE A 26 -18.62 -2.66 38.47
N ARG A 27 -17.83 -1.59 38.42
CA ARG A 27 -18.16 -0.27 39.01
C ARG A 27 -18.10 0.87 38.01
N THR A 28 -17.37 0.72 36.90
CA THR A 28 -17.17 1.76 35.88
C THR A 28 -17.59 1.28 34.49
N ALA A 29 -17.89 2.22 33.59
CA ALA A 29 -18.18 1.91 32.18
C ALA A 29 -17.00 1.21 31.48
N ALA A 30 -15.76 1.59 31.83
CA ALA A 30 -14.56 0.96 31.27
C ALA A 30 -14.37 -0.50 31.72
N GLU A 31 -14.73 -0.84 32.96
CA GLU A 31 -14.76 -2.23 33.43
C GLU A 31 -15.89 -3.03 32.76
N LEU A 32 -17.03 -2.40 32.47
CA LEU A 32 -18.12 -3.02 31.72
C LEU A 32 -17.70 -3.28 30.25
N GLN A 33 -16.97 -2.35 29.62
CA GLN A 33 -16.38 -2.58 28.31
C GLN A 33 -15.39 -3.75 28.32
N LEU A 34 -14.51 -3.81 29.33
CA LEU A 34 -13.58 -4.93 29.51
C LEU A 34 -14.32 -6.26 29.71
N PHE A 35 -15.46 -6.25 30.39
CA PHE A 35 -16.32 -7.42 30.51
C PHE A 35 -16.74 -7.96 29.14
N TYR A 36 -17.27 -7.10 28.26
CA TYR A 36 -17.64 -7.51 26.90
C TYR A 36 -16.45 -7.93 26.04
N ASP A 37 -15.29 -7.29 26.18
CA ASP A 37 -14.04 -7.73 25.52
C ASP A 37 -13.63 -9.15 25.95
N ILE A 38 -13.76 -9.49 27.24
CA ILE A 38 -13.47 -10.83 27.76
C ILE A 38 -14.49 -11.85 27.26
N LEU A 39 -15.79 -11.52 27.24
CA LEU A 39 -16.82 -12.40 26.70
C LEU A 39 -16.56 -12.71 25.22
N SER A 40 -16.23 -11.68 24.43
CA SER A 40 -15.86 -11.81 23.02
C SER A 40 -14.61 -12.70 22.85
N PHE A 41 -13.55 -12.45 23.62
CA PHE A 41 -12.32 -13.24 23.57
C PHE A 41 -12.54 -14.72 23.95
N THR A 42 -13.40 -14.95 24.94
CA THR A 42 -13.73 -16.31 25.41
C THR A 42 -14.77 -17.01 24.54
N LYS A 43 -15.29 -16.34 23.50
CA LYS A 43 -16.29 -16.84 22.56
C LYS A 43 -17.53 -17.38 23.28
N VAL A 44 -18.06 -16.57 24.18
CA VAL A 44 -19.33 -16.85 24.84
C VAL A 44 -20.44 -16.98 23.79
N ASP A 45 -21.41 -17.84 24.06
CA ASP A 45 -22.54 -18.08 23.17
C ASP A 45 -23.35 -16.79 22.96
N ASP A 46 -23.79 -16.55 21.72
CA ASP A 46 -24.51 -15.33 21.37
C ASP A 46 -25.82 -15.18 22.18
N SER A 47 -26.47 -16.27 22.61
CA SER A 47 -27.68 -16.21 23.44
C SER A 47 -27.39 -15.73 24.86
N GLU A 48 -26.21 -16.04 25.40
CA GLU A 48 -25.76 -15.54 26.69
C GLU A 48 -25.31 -14.08 26.59
N LEU A 49 -24.61 -13.72 25.51
CA LEU A 49 -24.21 -12.34 25.24
C LEU A 49 -25.42 -11.41 25.09
N ALA A 50 -26.45 -11.82 24.35
CA ALA A 50 -27.69 -11.06 24.20
C ALA A 50 -28.36 -10.78 25.57
N LYS A 51 -28.42 -11.78 26.47
CA LYS A 51 -28.96 -11.61 27.83
C LYS A 51 -28.20 -10.56 28.63
N TYR A 52 -26.87 -10.53 28.54
CA TYR A 52 -26.08 -9.49 29.19
C TYR A 52 -26.35 -8.10 28.60
N LEU A 53 -26.48 -7.99 27.28
CA LEU A 53 -26.73 -6.72 26.59
C LEU A 53 -28.16 -6.18 26.78
N GLU A 54 -29.13 -7.05 27.09
CA GLU A 54 -30.52 -6.68 27.41
C GLU A 54 -30.73 -6.44 28.92
N SER A 55 -29.80 -6.87 29.77
CA SER A 55 -29.90 -6.73 31.23
C SER A 55 -29.96 -5.27 31.69
N LYS A 56 -30.73 -5.00 32.75
CA LYS A 56 -30.82 -3.68 33.38
C LYS A 56 -29.52 -3.21 34.05
N THR A 57 -28.58 -4.13 34.33
CA THR A 57 -27.30 -3.82 35.02
C THR A 57 -26.10 -3.76 34.08
N THR A 58 -26.09 -4.54 33.01
CA THR A 58 -24.95 -4.64 32.06
C THR A 58 -25.28 -4.15 30.65
N GLY A 59 -26.56 -3.97 30.33
CA GLY A 59 -27.01 -3.59 29.00
C GLY A 59 -26.81 -2.11 28.67
N PHE A 60 -27.14 -1.73 27.44
CA PHE A 60 -26.98 -0.36 26.94
C PHE A 60 -27.86 0.67 27.68
N ASN A 61 -28.99 0.24 28.25
CA ASN A 61 -29.87 1.05 29.11
C ASN A 61 -29.47 1.04 30.59
N SER A 62 -28.39 0.37 30.96
CA SER A 62 -27.93 0.32 32.36
C SER A 62 -27.19 1.59 32.77
N ARG A 63 -27.06 1.81 34.08
CA ARG A 63 -26.27 2.92 34.66
C ARG A 63 -24.83 2.96 34.16
N LEU A 64 -24.22 1.80 33.91
CA LEU A 64 -22.82 1.72 33.45
C LEU A 64 -22.74 1.68 31.91
N GLY A 65 -23.78 1.21 31.24
CA GLY A 65 -23.86 1.17 29.78
C GLY A 65 -24.26 2.48 29.13
N SER A 66 -24.80 3.43 29.90
CA SER A 66 -25.24 4.73 29.38
C SER A 66 -24.13 5.52 28.69
N ASP A 67 -22.88 5.40 29.14
CA ASP A 67 -21.75 6.12 28.57
C ASP A 67 -21.35 5.58 27.18
N SER A 68 -21.52 4.27 26.98
CA SER A 68 -21.28 3.53 25.73
C SER A 68 -22.59 3.07 25.07
N TYR A 69 -23.67 3.83 25.27
CA TYR A 69 -25.03 3.46 24.88
C TYR A 69 -25.13 2.94 23.43
N TRP A 70 -24.53 3.69 22.49
CA TRP A 70 -24.61 3.36 21.06
C TRP A 70 -23.79 2.11 20.70
N GLU A 71 -22.65 1.92 21.35
CA GLU A 71 -21.74 0.80 21.11
C GLU A 71 -22.36 -0.52 21.58
N PHE A 72 -22.95 -0.53 22.79
CA PHE A 72 -23.62 -1.71 23.32
C PHE A 72 -24.94 -2.01 22.61
N TRP A 73 -25.71 -1.00 22.21
CA TRP A 73 -26.88 -1.23 21.39
C TRP A 73 -26.51 -1.87 20.04
N TRP A 74 -25.45 -1.39 19.40
CA TRP A 74 -24.98 -1.99 18.15
C TRP A 74 -24.48 -3.42 18.35
N MET A 75 -23.74 -3.69 19.43
CA MET A 75 -23.32 -5.05 19.80
C MET A 75 -24.53 -5.98 19.99
N LEU A 76 -25.65 -5.49 20.56
CA LEU A 76 -26.89 -6.24 20.69
C LEU A 76 -27.49 -6.55 19.31
N VAL A 77 -27.60 -5.55 18.44
CA VAL A 77 -28.13 -5.73 17.07
C VAL A 77 -27.30 -6.74 16.29
N GLU A 78 -25.97 -6.65 16.30
CA GLU A 78 -25.09 -7.62 15.65
C GLU A 78 -25.26 -9.04 16.22
N THR A 79 -25.42 -9.15 17.54
CA THR A 79 -25.63 -10.43 18.21
C THR A 79 -26.97 -11.05 17.83
N LYS A 80 -28.05 -10.26 17.79
CA LYS A 80 -29.38 -10.72 17.35
C LYS A 80 -29.42 -11.10 15.87
N LEU A 81 -28.69 -10.39 15.01
CA LEU A 81 -28.50 -10.78 13.62
C LEU A 81 -27.84 -12.17 13.52
N ARG A 82 -26.79 -12.46 14.32
CA ARG A 82 -26.17 -13.79 14.37
C ARG A 82 -27.11 -14.87 14.92
N LEU A 83 -27.95 -14.53 15.90
CA LEU A 83 -29.02 -15.40 16.42
C LEU A 83 -30.20 -15.58 15.46
N LYS A 84 -30.23 -14.87 14.32
CA LYS A 84 -31.33 -14.86 13.35
C LYS A 84 -32.66 -14.34 13.92
N GLU A 85 -32.59 -13.48 14.93
CA GLU A 85 -33.74 -12.77 15.52
C GLU A 85 -34.14 -11.55 14.67
N PHE A 86 -34.35 -11.78 13.37
CA PHE A 86 -34.50 -10.70 12.39
C PHE A 86 -35.68 -9.77 12.66
N LYS A 87 -36.79 -10.29 13.20
CA LYS A 87 -37.97 -9.46 13.50
C LYS A 87 -37.69 -8.41 14.57
N ASP A 88 -36.95 -8.79 15.61
CA ASP A 88 -36.61 -7.88 16.71
C ASP A 88 -35.58 -6.84 16.26
N VAL A 89 -34.61 -7.25 15.43
CA VAL A 89 -33.67 -6.32 14.78
C VAL A 89 -34.41 -5.32 13.90
N ASN A 90 -35.36 -5.78 13.08
CA ASN A 90 -36.11 -4.92 12.18
C ASN A 90 -36.93 -3.88 12.95
N GLU A 91 -37.61 -4.29 14.02
CA GLU A 91 -38.36 -3.39 14.91
C GLU A 91 -37.47 -2.36 15.59
N HIS A 92 -36.33 -2.79 16.15
CA HIS A 92 -35.36 -1.91 16.78
C HIS A 92 -34.83 -0.86 15.80
N CYS A 93 -34.39 -1.27 14.61
CA CYS A 93 -33.88 -0.36 13.60
C CYS A 93 -34.99 0.58 13.09
N GLN A 94 -36.21 0.08 12.85
CA GLN A 94 -37.33 0.92 12.44
C GLN A 94 -37.69 1.99 13.46
N SER A 95 -37.66 1.65 14.76
CA SER A 95 -37.84 2.62 15.84
C SER A 95 -36.77 3.72 15.77
N VAL A 96 -35.50 3.34 15.58
CA VAL A 96 -34.39 4.31 15.51
C VAL A 96 -34.53 5.20 14.28
N LEU A 97 -34.84 4.65 13.10
CA LEU A 97 -35.01 5.43 11.87
C LEU A 97 -36.19 6.42 11.96
N SER A 98 -37.29 6.03 12.62
CA SER A 98 -38.48 6.88 12.74
C SER A 98 -38.36 7.92 13.86
N THR A 99 -37.95 7.50 15.06
CA THR A 99 -37.98 8.32 16.28
C THR A 99 -36.63 8.92 16.64
N GLY A 100 -35.52 8.32 16.18
CA GLY A 100 -34.16 8.66 16.64
C GLY A 100 -33.83 8.04 17.99
N SER A 101 -34.62 7.05 18.43
CA SER A 101 -34.46 6.31 19.68
C SER A 101 -34.76 4.84 19.49
N VAL A 102 -34.15 4.01 20.34
CA VAL A 102 -34.47 2.59 20.47
C VAL A 102 -35.79 2.44 21.21
N ALA A 103 -36.66 1.53 20.76
CA ALA A 103 -37.90 1.23 21.45
C ALA A 103 -37.60 0.52 22.78
N THR A 104 -38.15 1.02 23.90
CA THR A 104 -38.08 0.33 25.19
C THR A 104 -39.37 -0.45 25.42
N LYS A 105 -39.26 -1.77 25.68
CA LYS A 105 -40.42 -2.65 25.90
C LYS A 105 -41.15 -2.37 27.24
N ASP A 106 -40.54 -1.63 28.16
CA ASP A 106 -41.04 -1.36 29.52
C ASP A 106 -41.67 0.05 29.68
N GLY A 107 -42.67 0.38 28.86
CA GLY A 107 -43.42 1.66 28.95
C GLY A 107 -44.65 1.64 29.87
N SER A 108 -44.84 0.62 30.70
CA SER A 108 -46.11 0.41 31.44
C SER A 108 -46.11 0.76 32.93
N ASP A 109 -44.97 1.08 33.55
CA ASP A 109 -44.95 1.55 34.95
C ASP A 109 -44.38 2.97 35.04
N GLY A 110 -45.28 3.91 35.33
CA GLY A 110 -45.03 5.35 35.41
C GLY A 110 -44.23 5.77 36.63
N THR A 111 -42.99 5.32 36.76
CA THR A 111 -42.04 5.85 37.75
C THR A 111 -40.70 6.20 37.08
N ASP A 112 -40.40 7.50 37.15
CA ASP A 112 -39.14 8.19 36.83
C ASP A 112 -38.56 8.03 35.40
N LEU A 113 -39.12 8.86 34.51
CA LEU A 113 -38.65 9.16 33.15
C LEU A 113 -37.22 9.72 33.14
N GLU A 114 -36.21 8.87 32.93
CA GLU A 114 -35.09 9.29 32.08
C GLU A 114 -35.64 9.33 30.65
N GLN A 115 -35.71 10.52 30.04
CA GLN A 115 -36.18 10.65 28.66
C GLN A 115 -35.40 9.69 27.75
N PRO A 116 -36.06 8.98 26.82
CA PRO A 116 -35.36 8.14 25.87
C PRO A 116 -34.29 8.97 25.17
N LYS A 117 -33.06 8.45 25.09
CA LYS A 117 -31.98 9.16 24.39
C LYS A 117 -32.40 9.29 22.92
N VAL A 118 -32.72 10.50 22.49
CA VAL A 118 -33.06 10.80 21.10
C VAL A 118 -31.87 11.48 20.44
N SER A 119 -31.40 10.93 19.33
CA SER A 119 -30.38 11.56 18.50
C SER A 119 -30.83 11.59 17.05
N ARG A 120 -30.77 12.79 16.45
CA ARG A 120 -30.99 12.95 15.01
C ARG A 120 -29.91 12.25 14.18
N VAL A 121 -28.71 12.08 14.73
CA VAL A 121 -27.59 11.40 14.05
C VAL A 121 -27.93 9.92 13.81
N TRP A 122 -28.62 9.29 14.76
CA TRP A 122 -28.97 7.87 14.66
C TRP A 122 -30.04 7.57 13.59
N LYS A 123 -30.88 8.55 13.26
CA LYS A 123 -31.89 8.40 12.19
C LYS A 123 -31.28 8.18 10.80
N ASP A 124 -30.03 8.59 10.62
CA ASP A 124 -29.33 8.49 9.34
C ASP A 124 -28.00 7.74 9.49
N ASP A 125 -27.84 6.90 10.51
CA ASP A 125 -26.66 6.05 10.66
C ASP A 125 -26.74 4.87 9.67
N TRP A 126 -25.68 4.69 8.87
CA TRP A 126 -25.58 3.61 7.88
C TRP A 126 -25.75 2.23 8.51
N LYS A 127 -25.23 2.00 9.72
CA LYS A 127 -25.34 0.71 10.41
C LYS A 127 -26.80 0.33 10.68
N VAL A 128 -27.63 1.31 11.02
CA VAL A 128 -29.06 1.10 11.26
C VAL A 128 -29.79 0.77 9.96
N TRP A 129 -29.50 1.52 8.89
CA TRP A 129 -30.05 1.26 7.56
C TRP A 129 -29.67 -0.14 7.05
N ALA A 130 -28.40 -0.49 7.11
CA ALA A 130 -27.89 -1.79 6.66
C ALA A 130 -28.52 -2.95 7.46
N ALA A 131 -28.59 -2.85 8.80
CA ALA A 131 -29.24 -3.87 9.62
C ALA A 131 -30.76 -3.96 9.39
N TYR A 132 -31.43 -2.82 9.16
CA TYR A 132 -32.86 -2.79 8.83
C TYR A 132 -33.14 -3.50 7.50
N VAL A 133 -32.34 -3.19 6.47
CA VAL A 133 -32.42 -3.81 5.15
C VAL A 133 -32.12 -5.31 5.23
N ALA A 134 -31.00 -5.70 5.83
CA ALA A 134 -30.60 -7.10 5.95
C ALA A 134 -31.65 -7.94 6.70
N SER A 135 -32.16 -7.45 7.82
CA SER A 135 -33.22 -8.13 8.57
C SER A 135 -34.52 -8.23 7.78
N ALA A 136 -34.94 -7.18 7.07
CA ALA A 136 -36.14 -7.21 6.24
C ALA A 136 -36.05 -8.27 5.14
N VAL A 137 -34.92 -8.35 4.43
CA VAL A 137 -34.71 -9.33 3.35
C VAL A 137 -34.73 -10.76 3.89
N GLU A 138 -34.08 -11.03 5.02
CA GLU A 138 -34.09 -12.36 5.65
C GLU A 138 -35.49 -12.79 6.13
N ILE A 139 -36.32 -11.84 6.57
CA ILE A 139 -37.74 -12.09 6.88
C ILE A 139 -38.49 -12.41 5.59
N GLY A 140 -38.38 -11.55 4.58
CA GLY A 140 -39.07 -11.71 3.30
C GLY A 140 -38.68 -12.99 2.56
N ALA A 141 -37.42 -13.39 2.63
CA ALA A 141 -36.93 -14.62 1.99
C ALA A 141 -37.67 -15.87 2.52
N LYS A 142 -38.12 -15.84 3.79
CA LYS A 142 -38.95 -16.88 4.40
C LYS A 142 -40.44 -16.68 4.12
N ASP A 143 -40.92 -15.45 4.25
CA ASP A 143 -42.31 -15.07 4.04
C ASP A 143 -42.40 -13.70 3.32
N PRO A 144 -42.58 -13.69 1.98
CA PRO A 144 -42.67 -12.46 1.19
C PRO A 144 -43.89 -11.59 1.50
N GLU A 145 -44.89 -12.10 2.25
CA GLU A 145 -46.06 -11.33 2.68
C GLU A 145 -45.92 -10.81 4.11
N ASP A 146 -44.79 -11.07 4.80
CA ASP A 146 -44.59 -10.61 6.16
C ASP A 146 -44.74 -9.07 6.23
N PRO A 147 -45.51 -8.53 7.20
CA PRO A 147 -45.75 -7.11 7.32
C PRO A 147 -44.48 -6.26 7.46
N GLN A 148 -43.43 -6.79 8.09
CA GLN A 148 -42.17 -6.06 8.29
C GLN A 148 -41.40 -5.92 6.97
N PHE A 149 -41.35 -6.99 6.16
CA PHE A 149 -40.76 -6.95 4.83
C PHE A 149 -41.53 -5.99 3.92
N THR A 150 -42.85 -6.14 3.83
CA THR A 150 -43.71 -5.30 2.97
C THR A 150 -43.60 -3.82 3.36
N LYS A 151 -43.56 -3.52 4.65
CA LYS A 151 -43.35 -2.15 5.15
C LYS A 151 -41.97 -1.59 4.79
N ALA A 152 -40.91 -2.41 4.85
CA ALA A 152 -39.58 -2.01 4.43
C ALA A 152 -39.51 -1.75 2.91
N ALA A 153 -40.07 -2.65 2.10
CA ALA A 153 -40.14 -2.51 0.64
C ALA A 153 -40.88 -1.21 0.24
N ALA A 154 -42.07 -0.97 0.80
CA ALA A 154 -42.84 0.24 0.55
C ALA A 154 -42.11 1.53 0.98
N LEU A 155 -41.45 1.51 2.15
CA LEU A 155 -40.65 2.64 2.64
C LEU A 155 -39.51 2.98 1.67
N LEU A 156 -38.75 1.98 1.22
CA LEU A 156 -37.61 2.15 0.33
C LEU A 156 -38.03 2.54 -1.08
N ALA A 157 -39.07 1.92 -1.63
CA ALA A 157 -39.67 2.31 -2.91
C ALA A 157 -40.16 3.76 -2.87
N GLY A 158 -40.73 4.20 -1.74
CA GLY A 158 -41.12 5.59 -1.51
C GLY A 158 -39.94 6.58 -1.56
N LYS A 159 -38.72 6.18 -1.20
CA LYS A 159 -37.52 7.04 -1.29
C LYS A 159 -37.04 7.25 -2.73
N LEU A 160 -37.42 6.38 -3.66
CA LEU A 160 -37.03 6.50 -5.07
C LEU A 160 -37.95 7.44 -5.86
N LYS A 161 -39.22 7.59 -5.45
CA LYS A 161 -40.22 8.40 -6.15
C LYS A 161 -39.86 9.90 -6.13
N ASP A 162 -40.17 10.58 -7.23
CA ASP A 162 -40.07 12.04 -7.32
C ASP A 162 -41.26 12.70 -6.60
N GLY A 163 -41.01 13.82 -5.91
CA GLY A 163 -42.04 14.54 -5.16
C GLY A 163 -42.27 14.04 -3.72
N ALA A 164 -41.36 13.27 -3.15
CA ALA A 164 -41.37 12.95 -1.71
C ALA A 164 -41.40 14.24 -0.86
N GLU A 165 -42.18 14.25 0.22
CA GLU A 165 -42.36 15.41 1.12
C GLU A 165 -41.03 15.96 1.65
N GLU A 166 -40.04 15.08 1.83
CA GLU A 166 -38.68 15.40 2.26
C GLU A 166 -37.66 14.73 1.33
N ARG A 167 -36.61 15.47 0.94
CA ARG A 167 -35.54 14.92 0.10
C ARG A 167 -34.84 13.78 0.87
N PRO A 168 -34.80 12.55 0.31
CA PRO A 168 -34.13 11.43 0.96
C PRO A 168 -32.66 11.74 1.27
N SER A 169 -32.19 11.26 2.42
CA SER A 169 -30.76 11.32 2.78
C SER A 169 -29.94 10.41 1.88
N ARG A 170 -28.61 10.62 1.87
CA ARG A 170 -27.66 9.74 1.16
C ARG A 170 -27.79 8.29 1.63
N ASN A 171 -27.83 8.04 2.94
CA ASN A 171 -27.89 6.68 3.48
C ASN A 171 -29.25 6.02 3.21
N ALA A 172 -30.36 6.77 3.24
CA ALA A 172 -31.66 6.24 2.84
C ALA A 172 -31.69 5.82 1.36
N LEU A 173 -31.09 6.60 0.46
CA LEU A 173 -30.97 6.22 -0.95
C LEU A 173 -30.04 5.01 -1.12
N LEU A 174 -28.91 4.97 -0.42
CA LEU A 174 -27.98 3.84 -0.50
C LEU A 174 -28.61 2.55 0.03
N ALA A 175 -29.45 2.64 1.05
CA ALA A 175 -30.24 1.52 1.58
C ALA A 175 -31.20 0.93 0.53
N THR A 176 -31.72 1.75 -0.39
CA THR A 176 -32.53 1.23 -1.52
C THR A 176 -31.69 0.38 -2.47
N VAL A 177 -30.44 0.77 -2.73
CA VAL A 177 -29.50 0.03 -3.57
C VAL A 177 -29.11 -1.29 -2.89
N GLU A 178 -28.79 -1.23 -1.59
CA GLU A 178 -28.46 -2.43 -0.79
C GLU A 178 -29.64 -3.40 -0.72
N PHE A 179 -30.87 -2.90 -0.53
CA PHE A 179 -32.07 -3.74 -0.51
C PHE A 179 -32.30 -4.45 -1.83
N ALA A 180 -32.17 -3.75 -2.96
CA ALA A 180 -32.27 -4.37 -4.28
C ALA A 180 -31.17 -5.42 -4.53
N SER A 181 -29.96 -5.15 -4.06
CA SER A 181 -28.82 -6.07 -4.13
C SER A 181 -29.08 -7.34 -3.31
N LEU A 182 -29.55 -7.21 -2.07
CA LEU A 182 -29.82 -8.35 -1.19
C LEU A 182 -31.08 -9.14 -1.59
N CYS A 183 -32.08 -8.51 -2.21
CA CYS A 183 -33.25 -9.22 -2.74
C CYS A 183 -32.94 -10.04 -4.00
N ARG A 184 -31.93 -9.64 -4.78
CA ARG A 184 -31.61 -10.20 -6.10
C ARG A 184 -31.42 -11.73 -6.13
N PRO A 185 -30.79 -12.40 -5.12
CA PRO A 185 -30.67 -13.85 -5.09
C PRO A 185 -31.99 -14.59 -4.82
N HIS A 186 -33.06 -13.88 -4.43
CA HIS A 186 -34.34 -14.45 -3.98
C HIS A 186 -35.45 -14.18 -5.01
N SER A 187 -35.74 -15.17 -5.86
CA SER A 187 -36.74 -15.03 -6.93
C SER A 187 -38.14 -14.65 -6.43
N ASN A 188 -38.53 -15.16 -5.26
CA ASN A 188 -39.78 -14.84 -4.56
C ASN A 188 -39.89 -13.39 -4.07
N LEU A 189 -38.77 -12.68 -3.92
CA LEU A 189 -38.74 -11.27 -3.56
C LEU A 189 -38.72 -10.38 -4.80
N THR A 190 -37.93 -10.75 -5.82
CA THR A 190 -37.79 -9.96 -7.05
C THR A 190 -39.07 -9.82 -7.88
N CYS A 191 -40.09 -10.65 -7.64
CA CYS A 191 -41.38 -10.56 -8.31
C CYS A 191 -42.35 -9.55 -7.66
N LYS A 192 -41.99 -8.95 -6.52
CA LYS A 192 -42.81 -7.98 -5.81
C LYS A 192 -42.73 -6.61 -6.49
N GLU A 193 -43.86 -5.93 -6.61
CA GLU A 193 -43.97 -4.62 -7.27
C GLU A 193 -43.11 -3.53 -6.62
N ASP A 194 -43.00 -3.56 -5.28
CA ASP A 194 -42.18 -2.61 -4.52
C ASP A 194 -40.67 -2.93 -4.52
N VAL A 195 -40.23 -3.99 -5.20
CA VAL A 195 -38.82 -4.39 -5.30
C VAL A 195 -38.29 -4.08 -6.71
N SER A 196 -37.65 -2.93 -6.83
CA SER A 196 -37.02 -2.49 -8.08
C SER A 196 -35.76 -3.30 -8.42
N ALA A 197 -35.52 -3.53 -9.72
CA ALA A 197 -34.31 -4.21 -10.19
C ALA A 197 -33.03 -3.39 -9.90
N LEU A 198 -31.94 -4.07 -9.51
CA LEU A 198 -30.68 -3.43 -9.11
C LEU A 198 -30.14 -2.41 -10.14
N PRO A 199 -30.05 -2.71 -11.46
CA PRO A 199 -29.59 -1.72 -12.44
C PRO A 199 -30.43 -0.44 -12.46
N ALA A 200 -31.76 -0.57 -12.30
CA ALA A 200 -32.68 0.57 -12.27
C ALA A 200 -32.46 1.43 -11.01
N VAL A 201 -32.31 0.79 -9.84
CA VAL A 201 -32.07 1.50 -8.58
C VAL A 201 -30.70 2.19 -8.57
N CYS A 202 -29.66 1.54 -9.11
CA CYS A 202 -28.34 2.16 -9.30
C CYS A 202 -28.43 3.43 -10.17
N PHE A 203 -29.19 3.37 -11.27
CA PHE A 203 -29.40 4.55 -12.12
C PHE A 203 -30.15 5.65 -11.37
N THR A 204 -31.26 5.36 -10.70
CA THR A 204 -32.00 6.37 -9.92
C THR A 204 -31.16 6.99 -8.81
N PHE A 205 -30.30 6.21 -8.15
CA PHE A 205 -29.34 6.74 -7.19
C PHE A 205 -28.37 7.70 -7.87
N PHE A 206 -27.81 7.34 -9.03
CA PHE A 206 -26.95 8.22 -9.82
C PHE A 206 -27.67 9.53 -10.22
N GLU A 207 -28.93 9.48 -10.63
CA GLU A 207 -29.68 10.71 -10.97
C GLU A 207 -29.84 11.65 -9.78
N LYS A 208 -30.02 11.11 -8.57
CA LYS A 208 -30.25 11.91 -7.36
C LYS A 208 -28.96 12.33 -6.65
N GLN A 209 -27.88 11.55 -6.77
CA GLN A 209 -26.61 11.73 -6.04
C GLN A 209 -25.36 11.86 -6.91
N GLY A 210 -25.44 11.75 -8.23
CA GLY A 210 -24.31 11.87 -9.16
C GLY A 210 -23.58 13.19 -9.08
N GLY A 211 -24.26 14.27 -8.64
CA GLY A 211 -23.65 15.57 -8.36
C GLY A 211 -22.79 15.62 -7.07
N THR A 212 -22.59 14.51 -6.38
CA THR A 212 -21.77 14.41 -5.17
C THR A 212 -20.48 13.63 -5.43
N SER A 213 -19.42 13.94 -4.69
CA SER A 213 -18.11 13.26 -4.86
C SER A 213 -18.11 11.81 -4.40
N SER A 214 -19.04 11.40 -3.53
CA SER A 214 -19.11 10.03 -3.00
C SER A 214 -19.85 9.04 -3.92
N CYS A 215 -20.57 9.53 -4.94
CA CYS A 215 -21.48 8.69 -5.74
C CYS A 215 -20.79 7.47 -6.37
N TYR A 216 -19.59 7.66 -6.91
CA TYR A 216 -18.81 6.56 -7.48
C TYR A 216 -18.49 5.48 -6.44
N ASP A 217 -17.95 5.88 -5.28
CA ASP A 217 -17.54 4.95 -4.22
C ASP A 217 -18.76 4.24 -3.61
N ASP A 218 -19.91 4.93 -3.53
CA ASP A 218 -21.17 4.38 -3.03
C ASP A 218 -21.76 3.33 -3.97
N LEU A 219 -21.74 3.57 -5.28
CA LEU A 219 -22.35 2.69 -6.26
C LEU A 219 -21.42 1.54 -6.70
N ARG A 220 -20.10 1.73 -6.69
CA ARG A 220 -19.12 0.75 -7.20
C ARG A 220 -19.34 -0.67 -6.67
N PRO A 221 -19.53 -0.91 -5.36
CA PRO A 221 -19.74 -2.27 -4.83
C PRO A 221 -20.97 -2.99 -5.40
N TYR A 222 -21.99 -2.23 -5.80
CA TYR A 222 -23.24 -2.77 -6.34
C TYR A 222 -23.18 -2.94 -7.86
N VAL A 223 -22.53 -2.02 -8.57
CA VAL A 223 -22.28 -2.18 -10.02
C VAL A 223 -21.37 -3.39 -10.29
N ALA A 224 -20.48 -3.73 -9.35
CA ALA A 224 -19.66 -4.94 -9.43
C ALA A 224 -20.48 -6.24 -9.44
N GLN A 225 -21.70 -6.24 -8.89
CA GLN A 225 -22.58 -7.41 -8.89
C GLN A 225 -23.36 -7.59 -10.21
N LEU A 226 -23.39 -6.55 -11.04
CA LEU A 226 -24.07 -6.58 -12.33
C LEU A 226 -23.27 -7.42 -13.34
N ASN A 227 -23.98 -8.11 -14.23
CA ASN A 227 -23.36 -8.79 -15.35
C ASN A 227 -22.90 -7.80 -16.44
N THR A 228 -22.14 -8.26 -17.43
CA THR A 228 -21.57 -7.39 -18.47
C THR A 228 -22.63 -6.60 -19.25
N ASP A 229 -23.79 -7.19 -19.53
CA ASP A 229 -24.86 -6.53 -20.29
C ASP A 229 -25.57 -5.46 -19.45
N GLU A 230 -25.87 -5.77 -18.19
CA GLU A 230 -26.44 -4.82 -17.23
C GLU A 230 -25.50 -3.63 -16.96
N ARG A 231 -24.18 -3.87 -16.87
CA ARG A 231 -23.18 -2.80 -16.73
C ARG A 231 -23.19 -1.87 -17.94
N LYS A 232 -23.26 -2.43 -19.15
CA LYS A 232 -23.36 -1.65 -20.40
C LYS A 232 -24.66 -0.86 -20.48
N GLU A 233 -25.79 -1.48 -20.13
CA GLU A 233 -27.09 -0.80 -20.10
C GLU A 233 -27.10 0.38 -19.11
N LEU A 234 -26.58 0.16 -17.90
CA LEU A 234 -26.45 1.21 -16.89
C LEU A 234 -25.57 2.36 -17.39
N LEU A 235 -24.40 2.04 -17.97
CA LEU A 235 -23.47 3.03 -18.50
C LEU A 235 -24.10 3.86 -19.64
N GLU A 236 -24.86 3.22 -20.52
CA GLU A 236 -25.60 3.91 -21.59
C GLU A 236 -26.65 4.87 -21.01
N LYS A 237 -27.45 4.42 -20.01
CA LYS A 237 -28.43 5.29 -19.34
C LYS A 237 -27.78 6.50 -18.68
N MET A 238 -26.68 6.29 -17.97
CA MET A 238 -25.90 7.37 -17.36
C MET A 238 -25.35 8.33 -18.42
N THR A 239 -24.86 7.81 -19.54
CA THR A 239 -24.36 8.60 -20.67
C THR A 239 -25.46 9.48 -21.27
N VAL A 240 -26.65 8.92 -21.52
CA VAL A 240 -27.80 9.67 -22.02
C VAL A 240 -28.22 10.75 -21.02
N HIS A 241 -28.29 10.43 -19.72
CA HIS A 241 -28.61 11.40 -18.67
C HIS A 241 -27.64 12.59 -18.65
N CYS A 242 -26.32 12.32 -18.69
CA CYS A 242 -25.30 13.37 -18.71
C CYS A 242 -25.33 14.20 -20.00
N LYS A 243 -25.55 13.58 -21.17
CA LYS A 243 -25.64 14.29 -22.46
C LYS A 243 -26.88 15.17 -22.59
N ASN A 244 -27.97 14.84 -21.89
CA ASN A 244 -29.16 15.69 -21.86
C ASN A 244 -28.92 17.03 -21.14
N LYS A 245 -27.89 17.11 -20.29
CA LYS A 245 -27.46 18.35 -19.63
C LYS A 245 -26.31 18.96 -20.42
N ASP A 246 -26.59 19.99 -21.22
CA ASP A 246 -25.54 20.69 -21.96
C ASP A 246 -24.64 21.51 -21.01
N ILE A 247 -23.53 20.90 -20.61
CA ILE A 247 -22.51 21.52 -19.76
C ILE A 247 -21.72 22.63 -20.46
N ALA A 248 -21.81 22.73 -21.79
CA ALA A 248 -21.18 23.81 -22.55
C ALA A 248 -22.09 25.06 -22.64
N SER A 249 -23.39 24.93 -22.36
CA SER A 249 -24.33 26.04 -22.36
C SER A 249 -24.00 27.06 -21.26
N SER A 250 -24.24 28.35 -21.56
CA SER A 250 -24.02 29.45 -20.61
C SER A 250 -25.20 29.69 -19.66
N GLU A 251 -26.25 28.87 -19.74
CA GLU A 251 -27.52 29.08 -19.02
C GLU A 251 -27.55 28.44 -17.62
N LEU A 252 -26.62 27.53 -17.30
CA LEU A 252 -26.56 26.85 -16.01
C LEU A 252 -26.00 27.76 -14.91
N SER A 253 -26.62 27.75 -13.73
CA SER A 253 -26.02 28.35 -12.54
C SER A 253 -24.73 27.63 -12.13
N THR A 254 -23.85 28.28 -11.37
CA THR A 254 -22.59 27.66 -10.91
C THR A 254 -22.83 26.35 -10.15
N LYS A 255 -23.90 26.27 -9.34
CA LYS A 255 -24.24 25.06 -8.59
C LYS A 255 -24.72 23.93 -9.50
N GLU A 256 -25.55 24.24 -10.49
CA GLU A 256 -26.04 23.26 -11.47
C GLU A 256 -24.90 22.75 -12.35
N LEU A 257 -24.04 23.64 -12.83
CA LEU A 257 -22.84 23.28 -13.58
C LEU A 257 -21.89 22.42 -12.75
N THR A 258 -21.69 22.74 -11.47
CA THR A 258 -20.86 21.95 -10.55
C THR A 258 -21.40 20.52 -10.41
N ASN A 259 -22.72 20.37 -10.21
CA ASN A 259 -23.35 19.06 -10.11
C ASN A 259 -23.25 18.29 -11.43
N ALA A 260 -23.52 18.93 -12.56
CA ALA A 260 -23.42 18.30 -13.87
C ALA A 260 -21.99 17.83 -14.17
N VAL A 261 -20.97 18.64 -13.87
CA VAL A 261 -19.56 18.23 -14.02
C VAL A 261 -19.24 17.03 -13.13
N ARG A 262 -19.74 16.97 -11.89
CA ARG A 262 -19.54 15.80 -11.00
C ARG A 262 -20.24 14.53 -11.49
N GLU A 263 -21.42 14.66 -12.08
CA GLU A 263 -22.10 13.55 -12.74
C GLU A 263 -21.27 13.01 -13.90
N TRP A 264 -20.72 13.89 -14.73
CA TRP A 264 -19.79 13.54 -15.81
C TRP A 264 -18.52 12.86 -15.29
N VAL A 265 -17.92 13.37 -14.21
CA VAL A 265 -16.77 12.72 -13.55
C VAL A 265 -17.13 11.31 -13.08
N THR A 266 -18.28 11.13 -12.43
CA THR A 266 -18.76 9.83 -11.95
C THR A 266 -19.00 8.87 -13.12
N LEU A 267 -19.64 9.34 -14.20
CA LEU A 267 -19.83 8.59 -15.43
C LEU A 267 -18.48 8.13 -16.01
N LEU A 268 -17.51 9.03 -16.15
CA LEU A 268 -16.20 8.72 -16.72
C LEU A 268 -15.39 7.78 -15.83
N LYS A 269 -15.54 7.82 -14.50
CA LYS A 269 -14.95 6.82 -13.59
C LYS A 269 -15.55 5.43 -13.84
N PHE A 270 -16.86 5.30 -14.00
CA PHE A 270 -17.50 4.03 -14.34
C PHE A 270 -17.12 3.56 -15.74
N ARG A 271 -17.08 4.45 -16.73
CA ARG A 271 -16.64 4.15 -18.08
C ARG A 271 -15.21 3.61 -18.10
N PHE A 272 -14.29 4.27 -17.40
CA PHE A 272 -12.91 3.79 -17.25
C PHE A 272 -12.86 2.38 -16.67
N TRP A 273 -13.54 2.16 -15.56
CA TRP A 273 -13.53 0.88 -14.85
C TRP A 273 -14.22 -0.26 -15.62
N ILE A 274 -15.28 0.01 -16.38
CA ILE A 274 -16.04 -1.00 -17.12
C ILE A 274 -15.43 -1.29 -18.49
N GLU A 275 -14.97 -0.27 -19.22
CA GLU A 275 -14.55 -0.41 -20.63
C GLU A 275 -13.03 -0.52 -20.82
N ILE A 276 -12.23 0.07 -19.92
CA ILE A 276 -10.78 0.25 -20.13
C ILE A 276 -9.96 -0.64 -19.19
N ASP A 277 -10.24 -0.53 -17.89
CA ASP A 277 -9.49 -1.17 -16.80
C ASP A 277 -10.24 -2.40 -16.27
N ASP A 278 -10.55 -3.33 -17.18
CA ASP A 278 -11.14 -4.64 -16.87
C ASP A 278 -10.10 -5.48 -16.11
N GLN A 279 -10.16 -5.47 -14.77
CA GLN A 279 -9.19 -6.07 -13.84
C GLN A 279 -8.89 -7.56 -14.12
N GLU A 280 -9.74 -8.25 -14.88
CA GLU A 280 -9.59 -9.65 -15.24
C GLU A 280 -8.78 -9.87 -16.53
N ARG A 281 -8.45 -8.81 -17.28
CA ARG A 281 -7.84 -8.87 -18.61
C ARG A 281 -6.79 -7.79 -18.83
N LEU A 282 -5.97 -7.96 -19.88
CA LEU A 282 -5.11 -6.89 -20.34
C LEU A 282 -5.96 -5.67 -20.74
N PRO A 283 -5.53 -4.44 -20.39
CA PRO A 283 -6.33 -3.25 -20.66
C PRO A 283 -6.67 -3.10 -22.15
N VAL A 284 -7.91 -2.70 -22.43
CA VAL A 284 -8.38 -2.49 -23.80
C VAL A 284 -7.94 -1.11 -24.29
N THR A 285 -7.21 -1.07 -25.41
CA THR A 285 -6.75 0.20 -26.01
C THR A 285 -7.75 0.80 -27.01
N GLU A 286 -8.75 0.03 -27.42
CA GLU A 286 -9.84 0.49 -28.29
C GLU A 286 -10.71 1.53 -27.56
N GLY A 287 -11.05 2.64 -28.20
CA GLY A 287 -11.84 3.71 -27.58
C GLY A 287 -11.07 4.60 -26.58
N LEU A 288 -9.82 4.26 -26.22
CA LEU A 288 -9.01 5.01 -25.26
C LEU A 288 -8.82 6.49 -25.66
N ASN A 289 -8.59 6.76 -26.94
CA ASN A 289 -8.43 8.12 -27.45
C ASN A 289 -9.74 8.94 -27.30
N ASP A 290 -10.89 8.30 -27.47
CA ASP A 290 -12.19 8.94 -27.34
C ASP A 290 -12.48 9.27 -25.88
N PHE A 291 -12.20 8.32 -24.99
CA PHE A 291 -12.27 8.51 -23.55
C PHE A 291 -11.38 9.67 -23.07
N VAL A 292 -10.11 9.69 -23.47
CA VAL A 292 -9.17 10.77 -23.11
C VAL A 292 -9.67 12.12 -23.61
N ARG A 293 -10.14 12.19 -24.86
CA ARG A 293 -10.72 13.41 -25.42
C ARG A 293 -11.93 13.90 -24.63
N GLU A 294 -12.83 13.01 -24.24
CA GLU A 294 -14.01 13.36 -23.45
C GLU A 294 -13.61 13.85 -22.05
N CYS A 295 -12.66 13.20 -21.38
CA CYS A 295 -12.12 13.66 -20.10
C CYS A 295 -11.54 15.09 -20.21
N LEU A 296 -10.75 15.36 -21.25
CA LEU A 296 -10.16 16.69 -21.47
C LEU A 296 -11.22 17.75 -21.81
N ALA A 297 -12.28 17.37 -22.54
CA ALA A 297 -13.40 18.27 -22.83
C ALA A 297 -14.15 18.68 -21.55
N VAL A 298 -14.49 17.70 -20.69
CA VAL A 298 -15.13 17.97 -19.40
C VAL A 298 -14.18 18.75 -18.47
N TYR A 299 -12.87 18.48 -18.50
CA TYR A 299 -11.88 19.22 -17.72
C TYR A 299 -11.90 20.71 -18.06
N ASN A 300 -11.92 21.06 -19.36
CA ASN A 300 -11.99 22.46 -19.77
C ASN A 300 -13.25 23.17 -19.25
N VAL A 301 -14.38 22.45 -19.14
CA VAL A 301 -15.60 22.98 -18.53
C VAL A 301 -15.44 23.12 -17.01
N SER A 302 -14.82 22.15 -16.35
CA SER A 302 -14.61 22.16 -14.88
C SER A 302 -13.83 23.39 -14.38
N LEU A 303 -12.94 23.94 -15.22
CA LEU A 303 -12.21 25.18 -14.91
C LEU A 303 -13.12 26.38 -14.60
N LYS A 304 -14.38 26.38 -15.09
CA LYS A 304 -15.38 27.41 -14.81
C LYS A 304 -15.99 27.31 -13.41
N VAL A 305 -15.93 26.13 -12.79
CA VAL A 305 -16.49 25.88 -11.44
C VAL A 305 -15.41 25.74 -10.36
N ASP A 306 -14.19 25.40 -10.75
CA ASP A 306 -13.03 25.30 -9.86
C ASP A 306 -12.39 26.68 -9.57
N ILE A 307 -13.21 27.61 -9.06
CA ILE A 307 -12.82 29.01 -8.80
C ILE A 307 -12.87 29.30 -7.29
N GLY A 308 -11.90 30.05 -6.78
CA GLY A 308 -11.90 30.55 -5.39
C GLY A 308 -11.64 29.48 -4.32
N LEU A 309 -11.10 28.33 -4.72
CA LEU A 309 -10.72 27.23 -3.83
C LEU A 309 -9.47 27.58 -3.02
N LEU A 310 -9.35 27.01 -1.81
CA LEU A 310 -8.11 27.10 -1.03
C LEU A 310 -6.99 26.36 -1.78
N VAL A 311 -5.73 26.75 -1.52
CA VAL A 311 -4.56 26.08 -2.12
C VAL A 311 -4.49 24.60 -1.75
N THR A 312 -5.10 24.22 -0.62
CA THR A 312 -5.22 22.85 -0.11
C THR A 312 -6.42 22.08 -0.64
N ASP A 313 -7.39 22.76 -1.27
CA ASP A 313 -8.60 22.11 -1.78
C ASP A 313 -8.33 21.44 -3.13
N MET A 314 -8.92 20.26 -3.29
CA MET A 314 -8.84 19.47 -4.51
C MET A 314 -9.90 19.93 -5.51
N ARG A 315 -9.52 20.08 -6.78
CA ARG A 315 -10.43 20.51 -7.84
C ARG A 315 -11.25 19.35 -8.36
N ILE A 316 -12.43 19.63 -8.91
CA ILE A 316 -13.26 18.61 -9.55
C ILE A 316 -12.56 18.10 -10.82
N GLY A 317 -11.94 19.00 -11.58
CA GLY A 317 -11.19 18.66 -12.79
C GLY A 317 -9.98 17.75 -12.58
N ASP A 318 -9.42 17.69 -11.36
CA ASP A 318 -8.25 16.85 -11.07
C ASP A 318 -8.53 15.36 -11.33
N GLU A 319 -9.73 14.88 -10.98
CA GLU A 319 -10.14 13.49 -11.19
C GLU A 319 -10.09 13.10 -12.68
N LEU A 320 -10.41 14.02 -13.58
CA LEU A 320 -10.40 13.79 -15.03
C LEU A 320 -8.97 13.63 -15.56
N LEU A 321 -8.05 14.50 -15.10
CA LEU A 321 -6.64 14.40 -15.48
C LEU A 321 -5.99 13.15 -14.89
N LEU A 322 -6.37 12.75 -13.67
CA LEU A 322 -5.96 11.48 -13.06
C LEU A 322 -6.46 10.28 -13.88
N LEU A 323 -7.71 10.30 -14.35
CA LEU A 323 -8.24 9.27 -15.24
C LEU A 323 -7.47 9.20 -16.57
N VAL A 324 -7.10 10.34 -17.15
CA VAL A 324 -6.27 10.37 -18.36
C VAL A 324 -4.88 9.78 -18.09
N ALA A 325 -4.24 10.12 -16.97
CA ALA A 325 -2.96 9.53 -16.59
C ALA A 325 -3.08 8.00 -16.43
N LYS A 326 -4.12 7.51 -15.74
CA LYS A 326 -4.40 6.07 -15.58
C LYS A 326 -4.65 5.37 -16.91
N ALA A 327 -5.40 5.99 -17.82
CA ALA A 327 -5.62 5.51 -19.19
C ALA A 327 -4.31 5.38 -19.99
N LEU A 328 -3.39 6.34 -19.85
CA LEU A 328 -2.06 6.24 -20.46
C LEU A 328 -1.22 5.11 -19.85
N MET A 329 -1.37 4.86 -18.54
CA MET A 329 -0.71 3.72 -17.88
C MET A 329 -1.28 2.37 -18.36
N CYS A 330 -2.59 2.30 -18.62
CA CYS A 330 -3.20 1.13 -19.28
C CYS A 330 -2.57 0.87 -20.66
N LYS A 331 -2.34 1.93 -21.46
CA LYS A 331 -1.64 1.83 -22.74
C LYS A 331 -0.19 1.36 -22.58
N TYR A 332 0.52 1.86 -21.55
CA TYR A 332 1.87 1.42 -21.22
C TYR A 332 1.90 -0.08 -20.87
N ALA A 333 0.99 -0.53 -20.01
CA ALA A 333 0.86 -1.94 -19.65
C ALA A 333 0.51 -2.82 -20.86
N ALA A 334 -0.41 -2.38 -21.72
CA ALA A 334 -0.78 -3.08 -22.96
C ALA A 334 0.42 -3.22 -23.93
N SER A 335 1.35 -2.25 -23.94
CA SER A 335 2.62 -2.33 -24.68
C SER A 335 3.67 -3.23 -24.01
N ARG A 336 3.30 -4.01 -22.99
CA ARG A 336 4.22 -4.80 -22.16
C ARG A 336 5.36 -3.97 -21.57
N MET A 337 5.06 -2.72 -21.21
CA MET A 337 6.01 -1.79 -20.57
C MET A 337 7.20 -1.39 -21.46
N GLN A 338 7.11 -1.57 -22.77
CA GLN A 338 8.19 -1.30 -23.73
C GLN A 338 8.17 0.12 -24.29
N ASP A 339 7.00 0.73 -24.48
CA ASP A 339 6.89 2.10 -24.99
C ASP A 339 6.89 3.11 -23.83
N PRO A 340 7.95 3.89 -23.59
CA PRO A 340 7.97 4.86 -22.51
C PRO A 340 7.12 6.12 -22.79
N LEU A 341 6.61 6.29 -24.01
CA LEU A 341 5.90 7.50 -24.41
C LEU A 341 4.64 7.78 -23.59
N PRO A 342 3.71 6.83 -23.34
CA PRO A 342 2.53 7.06 -22.51
C PRO A 342 2.88 7.51 -21.09
N VAL A 343 3.94 6.94 -20.51
CA VAL A 343 4.44 7.31 -19.17
C VAL A 343 4.90 8.77 -19.13
N LYS A 344 5.70 9.18 -20.13
CA LYS A 344 6.18 10.57 -20.25
C LYS A 344 5.04 11.56 -20.37
N VAL A 345 3.97 11.19 -21.06
CA VAL A 345 2.81 12.06 -21.27
C VAL A 345 1.95 12.14 -20.02
N ALA A 346 1.79 11.02 -19.31
CA ALA A 346 1.13 11.00 -18.02
C ALA A 346 1.86 11.93 -17.02
N ILE A 347 3.20 11.92 -17.00
CA ILE A 347 3.99 12.87 -16.20
C ILE A 347 3.64 14.31 -16.54
N ILE A 348 3.62 14.68 -17.83
CA ILE A 348 3.27 16.05 -18.26
C ILE A 348 1.87 16.46 -17.78
N ILE A 349 0.90 15.55 -17.85
CA ILE A 349 -0.48 15.80 -17.41
C ILE A 349 -0.56 16.01 -15.89
N LEU A 350 0.15 15.18 -15.12
CA LEU A 350 0.19 15.28 -13.67
C LEU A 350 0.93 16.53 -13.19
N GLU A 351 2.03 16.90 -13.84
CA GLU A 351 2.72 18.17 -13.59
C GLU A 351 1.80 19.36 -13.88
N HIS A 352 1.06 19.33 -15.00
CA HIS A 352 0.05 20.34 -15.31
C HIS A 352 -1.02 20.43 -14.22
N LEU A 353 -1.57 19.29 -13.79
CA LEU A 353 -2.52 19.21 -12.69
C LEU A 353 -1.95 19.90 -11.43
N LEU A 354 -0.71 19.60 -11.06
CA LEU A 354 -0.07 20.17 -9.87
C LEU A 354 0.18 21.68 -9.95
N THR A 355 0.22 22.27 -11.15
CA THR A 355 0.24 23.74 -11.27
C THR A 355 -1.06 24.41 -10.80
N LYS A 356 -2.16 23.65 -10.77
CA LYS A 356 -3.50 24.11 -10.37
C LYS A 356 -3.89 23.59 -8.99
N SER A 357 -3.48 22.37 -8.64
CA SER A 357 -3.82 21.67 -7.41
C SER A 357 -2.56 21.13 -6.74
N LYS A 358 -1.80 22.07 -6.17
CA LYS A 358 -0.43 21.89 -5.69
C LYS A 358 -0.22 20.78 -4.66
N HIS A 359 -1.26 20.48 -3.87
CA HIS A 359 -1.21 19.48 -2.80
C HIS A 359 -2.01 18.21 -3.14
N ASN A 360 -2.31 17.98 -4.43
CA ASN A 360 -2.98 16.76 -4.86
C ASN A 360 -2.11 15.52 -4.62
N PHE A 361 -2.39 14.82 -3.51
CA PHE A 361 -1.57 13.70 -3.06
C PHE A 361 -1.61 12.51 -4.01
N THR A 362 -2.72 12.28 -4.71
CA THR A 362 -2.86 11.21 -5.71
C THR A 362 -1.93 11.47 -6.90
N ALA A 363 -1.89 12.71 -7.39
CA ALA A 363 -1.00 13.11 -8.48
C ALA A 363 0.48 13.04 -8.05
N LEU A 364 0.81 13.52 -6.85
CA LEU A 364 2.16 13.43 -6.29
C LEU A 364 2.62 11.97 -6.16
N LEU A 365 1.81 11.10 -5.56
CA LEU A 365 2.13 9.67 -5.42
C LEU A 365 2.31 8.98 -6.78
N LEU A 366 1.47 9.32 -7.77
CA LEU A 366 1.58 8.75 -9.11
C LEU A 366 2.86 9.25 -9.80
N LEU A 367 3.18 10.55 -9.72
CA LEU A 367 4.42 11.10 -10.24
C LEU A 367 5.65 10.45 -9.62
N VAL A 368 5.68 10.20 -8.30
CA VAL A 368 6.76 9.44 -7.65
C VAL A 368 6.98 8.11 -8.37
N ARG A 369 5.91 7.35 -8.66
CA ARG A 369 6.02 6.07 -9.38
C ARG A 369 6.48 6.26 -10.82
N LEU A 370 5.87 7.18 -11.57
CA LEU A 370 6.21 7.39 -12.99
C LEU A 370 7.65 7.88 -13.17
N TYR A 371 8.12 8.78 -12.31
CA TYR A 371 9.51 9.22 -12.29
C TYR A 371 10.47 8.07 -12.01
N MET A 372 10.12 7.17 -11.10
CA MET A 372 10.93 5.98 -10.83
C MET A 372 11.00 5.07 -12.07
N ILE A 373 9.89 4.84 -12.78
CA ILE A 373 9.83 4.01 -13.99
C ILE A 373 10.73 4.55 -15.11
N ILE A 374 10.73 5.86 -15.34
CA ILE A 374 11.58 6.49 -16.37
C ILE A 374 13.05 6.69 -15.95
N GLY A 375 13.45 6.19 -14.78
CA GLY A 375 14.82 6.31 -14.28
C GLY A 375 15.19 7.71 -13.76
N ALA A 376 14.21 8.46 -13.25
CA ALA A 376 14.39 9.80 -12.66
C ALA A 376 14.12 9.82 -11.13
N PRO A 377 14.84 9.02 -10.32
CA PRO A 377 14.55 8.87 -8.90
C PRO A 377 14.77 10.18 -8.10
N SER A 378 15.64 11.08 -8.55
CA SER A 378 15.81 12.39 -7.91
C SER A 378 14.51 13.22 -7.93
N CYS A 379 13.82 13.27 -9.08
CA CYS A 379 12.53 13.93 -9.22
C CYS A 379 11.47 13.23 -8.35
N ALA A 380 11.45 11.89 -8.38
CA ALA A 380 10.56 11.12 -7.52
C ALA A 380 10.75 11.46 -6.03
N THR A 381 11.99 11.57 -5.55
CA THR A 381 12.24 11.92 -4.14
C THR A 381 11.76 13.32 -3.78
N ILE A 382 11.86 14.30 -4.70
CA ILE A 382 11.35 15.66 -4.48
C ILE A 382 9.83 15.66 -4.31
N GLU A 383 9.10 15.01 -5.21
CA GLU A 383 7.65 14.89 -5.12
C GLU A 383 7.21 14.11 -3.87
N TYR A 384 7.98 13.08 -3.49
CA TYR A 384 7.74 12.35 -2.25
C TYR A 384 7.92 13.23 -1.01
N GLN A 385 8.90 14.13 -0.98
CA GLN A 385 9.07 15.07 0.14
C GLN A 385 7.86 16.03 0.27
N ARG A 386 7.26 16.45 -0.86
CA ARG A 386 6.05 17.29 -0.86
C ARG A 386 4.85 16.63 -0.20
N LEU A 387 4.79 15.29 -0.16
CA LEU A 387 3.74 14.56 0.55
C LEU A 387 3.87 14.68 2.08
N SER A 388 5.03 15.07 2.62
CA SER A 388 5.24 15.28 4.05
C SER A 388 4.84 14.10 4.92
N ILE A 389 5.20 12.89 4.46
CA ILE A 389 4.88 11.61 5.11
C ILE A 389 5.47 11.57 6.52
N LYS A 390 4.63 11.37 7.54
CA LYS A 390 5.02 11.42 8.96
C LYS A 390 4.48 10.23 9.76
N GLN A 391 5.22 9.89 10.81
CA GLN A 391 4.82 8.89 11.81
C GLN A 391 4.34 7.60 11.14
N ILE A 392 3.13 7.11 11.48
CA ILE A 392 2.57 5.84 11.00
C ILE A 392 2.44 5.77 9.47
N GLN A 393 2.33 6.91 8.79
CA GLN A 393 2.32 6.93 7.32
C GLN A 393 3.64 6.40 6.74
N ASN A 394 4.74 6.39 7.50
CA ASN A 394 5.98 5.78 7.04
C ASN A 394 5.85 4.26 6.85
N ASP A 395 5.09 3.60 7.72
CA ASP A 395 4.85 2.16 7.64
C ASP A 395 3.93 1.79 6.47
N SER A 396 2.94 2.64 6.21
CA SER A 396 1.91 2.41 5.18
C SER A 396 2.29 2.90 3.78
N LEU A 397 2.88 4.10 3.65
CA LEU A 397 3.01 4.82 2.36
C LEU A 397 4.45 4.93 1.86
N SER A 398 5.47 4.82 2.72
CA SER A 398 6.85 5.10 2.27
C SER A 398 7.40 4.07 1.30
N HIS A 399 6.79 2.89 1.23
CA HIS A 399 7.09 1.89 0.20
C HIS A 399 6.88 2.42 -1.24
N HIS A 400 6.13 3.52 -1.42
CA HIS A 400 5.97 4.18 -2.72
C HIS A 400 7.25 4.79 -3.29
N ALA A 401 8.13 5.30 -2.42
CA ALA A 401 9.41 5.88 -2.82
C ALA A 401 10.61 5.04 -2.40
N LEU A 402 10.55 4.40 -1.22
CA LEU A 402 11.72 3.79 -0.58
C LEU A 402 12.02 2.37 -1.05
N THR A 403 11.11 1.73 -1.79
CA THR A 403 11.34 0.39 -2.32
C THR A 403 12.39 0.41 -3.41
N ARG A 404 13.47 -0.34 -3.18
CA ARG A 404 14.66 -0.41 -4.06
C ARG A 404 15.37 0.94 -4.25
N LEU A 405 15.04 1.98 -3.49
CA LEU A 405 15.66 3.30 -3.62
C LEU A 405 17.17 3.24 -3.35
N SER A 406 17.62 2.33 -2.48
CA SER A 406 19.04 2.06 -2.24
C SER A 406 19.83 1.66 -3.49
N THR A 407 19.15 1.14 -4.51
CA THR A 407 19.73 0.72 -5.81
C THR A 407 19.30 1.61 -6.97
N LEU A 408 18.58 2.69 -6.70
CA LEU A 408 18.17 3.68 -7.71
C LEU A 408 18.84 5.03 -7.44
N LEU A 409 18.92 5.44 -6.17
CA LEU A 409 19.53 6.69 -5.75
C LEU A 409 20.38 6.50 -4.48
N PRO A 410 21.46 5.70 -4.52
CA PRO A 410 22.33 5.50 -3.36
C PRO A 410 23.11 6.75 -2.94
N PHE A 411 23.32 7.69 -3.87
CA PHE A 411 24.05 8.93 -3.65
C PHE A 411 23.12 10.12 -3.84
N SER A 412 23.21 11.10 -2.94
CA SER A 412 22.45 12.34 -3.05
C SER A 412 22.90 13.18 -4.26
N VAL A 413 21.94 13.92 -4.83
CA VAL A 413 22.14 14.87 -5.93
C VAL A 413 21.90 16.28 -5.39
N SER A 414 22.97 16.96 -4.99
CA SER A 414 22.87 18.28 -4.35
C SER A 414 22.30 19.38 -5.27
N SER A 415 22.40 19.25 -6.60
CA SER A 415 21.78 20.22 -7.53
C SER A 415 20.26 20.11 -7.57
N ALA A 416 19.71 18.92 -7.29
CA ALA A 416 18.28 18.66 -7.33
C ALA A 416 17.52 19.36 -6.18
N SER A 417 18.20 19.86 -5.15
CA SER A 417 17.56 20.66 -4.09
C SER A 417 16.93 21.96 -4.61
N LYS A 418 17.37 22.46 -5.77
CA LYS A 418 16.80 23.65 -6.42
C LYS A 418 15.41 23.41 -7.01
N LEU A 419 15.08 22.15 -7.28
CA LEU A 419 13.82 21.75 -7.91
C LEU A 419 12.66 21.76 -6.93
N LEU A 420 12.96 21.61 -5.62
CA LEU A 420 11.98 21.80 -4.57
C LEU A 420 11.88 23.30 -4.27
N HIS A 421 10.87 23.98 -4.82
CA HIS A 421 10.71 25.40 -4.57
C HIS A 421 10.32 25.63 -3.10
N PRO A 422 10.93 26.57 -2.35
CA PRO A 422 10.61 26.78 -0.93
C PRO A 422 9.12 27.08 -0.69
N THR A 423 8.47 27.75 -1.64
CA THR A 423 7.02 27.99 -1.61
C THR A 423 6.20 26.71 -1.62
N ASP A 424 6.75 25.60 -2.16
CA ASP A 424 6.00 24.35 -2.31
C ASP A 424 5.66 23.66 -1.00
N MET A 425 6.43 23.96 0.03
CA MET A 425 6.22 23.46 1.38
C MET A 425 5.90 24.60 2.37
N ALA A 426 6.34 25.84 2.10
CA ALA A 426 6.11 26.98 2.98
C ALA A 426 4.63 27.40 3.07
N ASP A 427 3.87 27.30 1.97
CA ASP A 427 2.45 27.72 1.93
C ASP A 427 1.56 26.92 2.89
N VAL A 428 2.04 25.74 3.33
CA VAL A 428 1.36 24.84 4.27
C VAL A 428 2.17 24.61 5.56
N GLY A 429 3.17 25.46 5.83
CA GLY A 429 3.97 25.41 7.05
C GLY A 429 4.82 24.14 7.20
N MET A 430 5.18 23.49 6.09
CA MET A 430 5.96 22.26 6.10
C MET A 430 7.46 22.54 6.05
N HIS A 431 8.22 21.75 6.80
CA HIS A 431 9.69 21.83 6.83
C HIS A 431 10.27 21.35 5.49
N VAL A 432 11.06 22.20 4.84
CA VAL A 432 11.83 21.85 3.63
C VAL A 432 13.07 21.04 4.05
N PRO A 433 13.23 19.79 3.60
CA PRO A 433 14.44 19.02 3.86
C PRO A 433 15.68 19.73 3.30
N HIS A 434 16.79 19.70 4.05
CA HIS A 434 18.04 20.30 3.57
C HIS A 434 18.56 19.60 2.30
N ASN A 435 18.31 18.28 2.19
CA ASN A 435 18.72 17.48 1.05
C ASN A 435 17.61 16.49 0.66
N PRO A 436 16.66 16.89 -0.22
CA PRO A 436 15.49 16.07 -0.53
C PRO A 436 15.80 14.77 -1.29
N THR A 437 17.03 14.62 -1.78
CA THR A 437 17.50 13.44 -2.53
C THR A 437 18.41 12.52 -1.71
N ASP A 438 18.65 12.82 -0.41
CA ASP A 438 19.46 11.94 0.43
C ASP A 438 18.67 10.71 0.89
N SER A 439 18.80 9.62 0.14
CA SER A 439 18.18 8.33 0.47
C SER A 439 18.54 7.82 1.87
N LEU A 440 19.74 8.08 2.39
CA LEU A 440 20.12 7.66 3.75
C LEU A 440 19.28 8.39 4.80
N GLU A 441 19.15 9.71 4.64
CA GLU A 441 18.29 10.53 5.50
C GLU A 441 16.84 10.06 5.42
N MET A 442 16.32 9.79 4.21
CA MET A 442 14.95 9.29 4.03
C MET A 442 14.68 7.98 4.79
N TYR A 443 15.61 7.02 4.73
CA TYR A 443 15.50 5.79 5.53
C TYR A 443 15.59 6.07 7.03
N ASP A 444 16.54 6.91 7.47
CA ASP A 444 16.70 7.28 8.88
C ASP A 444 15.42 7.92 9.44
N ILE A 445 14.81 8.85 8.69
CA ILE A 445 13.55 9.51 9.05
C ILE A 445 12.43 8.48 9.20
N SER A 446 12.29 7.57 8.23
CA SER A 446 11.25 6.55 8.20
C SER A 446 11.39 5.56 9.36
N LEU A 447 12.63 5.22 9.73
CA LEU A 447 12.93 4.31 10.82
C LEU A 447 12.72 4.93 12.22
N ARG A 448 12.61 6.26 12.33
CA ARG A 448 12.32 6.94 13.62
C ARG A 448 10.98 6.51 14.22
N LEU A 449 9.98 6.20 13.39
CA LEU A 449 8.68 5.69 13.86
C LEU A 449 8.86 4.48 14.79
N TYR A 450 9.56 3.45 14.32
CA TYR A 450 9.70 2.19 15.04
C TYR A 450 10.54 2.37 16.32
N LYS A 451 11.59 3.20 16.26
CA LYS A 451 12.41 3.55 17.43
C LYS A 451 11.57 4.27 18.49
N ASN A 452 10.73 5.21 18.07
CA ASN A 452 9.86 5.96 18.97
C ASN A 452 8.77 5.05 19.55
N ALA A 453 8.11 4.22 18.73
CA ALA A 453 7.07 3.29 19.17
C ALA A 453 7.57 2.34 20.27
N ASN A 454 8.77 1.78 20.12
CA ASN A 454 9.38 0.91 21.15
C ASN A 454 9.65 1.64 22.48
N ARG A 455 9.79 2.97 22.48
CA ARG A 455 10.00 3.78 23.70
C ARG A 455 8.68 4.27 24.30
N THR A 456 7.78 4.81 23.47
CA THR A 456 6.58 5.50 23.93
C THR A 456 5.44 4.54 24.26
N ASN A 457 5.30 3.43 23.53
CA ASN A 457 4.16 2.52 23.74
C ASN A 457 4.12 1.91 25.16
N PRO A 458 5.24 1.43 25.75
CA PRO A 458 5.21 0.92 27.12
C PRO A 458 4.76 1.97 28.15
N GLU A 459 5.18 3.22 28.00
CA GLU A 459 4.77 4.34 28.86
C GLU A 459 3.27 4.62 28.73
N MET A 460 2.75 4.64 27.50
CA MET A 460 1.32 4.84 27.22
C MET A 460 0.46 3.69 27.73
N ILE A 461 0.91 2.45 27.61
CA ILE A 461 0.23 1.26 28.17
C ILE A 461 0.17 1.37 29.70
N SER A 462 1.29 1.74 30.35
CA SER A 462 1.32 1.94 31.81
C SER A 462 0.36 3.04 32.26
N LEU A 463 0.29 4.15 31.52
CA LEU A 463 -0.63 5.24 31.79
C LEU A 463 -2.09 4.82 31.60
N ALA A 464 -2.39 4.04 30.55
CA ALA A 464 -3.72 3.52 30.29
C ALA A 464 -4.20 2.59 31.43
N PHE A 465 -3.32 1.75 31.99
CA PHE A 465 -3.64 0.95 33.18
C PHE A 465 -3.98 1.82 34.40
N LYS A 466 -3.20 2.89 34.65
CA LYS A 466 -3.45 3.81 35.78
C LYS A 466 -4.78 4.54 35.66
N ASN A 467 -5.19 4.85 34.43
CA ASN A 467 -6.42 5.57 34.14
C ASN A 467 -7.64 4.65 33.91
N GLY A 468 -7.47 3.33 34.01
CA GLY A 468 -8.55 2.36 33.76
C GLY A 468 -9.03 2.31 32.29
N ALA A 469 -8.20 2.73 31.33
CA ALA A 469 -8.51 2.76 29.90
C ALA A 469 -8.26 1.41 29.22
N TYR A 470 -8.95 0.36 29.69
CA TYR A 470 -8.65 -1.03 29.32
C TYR A 470 -8.79 -1.34 27.82
N GLY A 471 -9.78 -0.76 27.14
CA GLY A 471 -9.96 -0.93 25.69
C GLY A 471 -8.75 -0.43 24.89
N GLN A 472 -8.19 0.72 25.27
CA GLN A 472 -7.01 1.29 24.60
C GLN A 472 -5.76 0.44 24.78
N ILE A 473 -5.62 -0.29 25.90
CA ILE A 473 -4.47 -1.17 26.15
C ILE A 473 -4.41 -2.29 25.11
N LYS A 474 -5.56 -2.91 24.82
CA LYS A 474 -5.67 -3.96 23.79
C LYS A 474 -5.18 -3.44 22.44
N ASP A 475 -5.66 -2.27 22.03
CA ASP A 475 -5.30 -1.66 20.75
C ASP A 475 -3.81 -1.28 20.70
N MET A 476 -3.25 -0.73 21.79
CA MET A 476 -1.83 -0.41 21.90
C MET A 476 -0.93 -1.65 21.79
N VAL A 477 -1.31 -2.76 22.42
CA VAL A 477 -0.55 -4.02 22.33
C VAL A 477 -0.63 -4.62 20.93
N LEU A 478 -1.79 -4.59 20.29
CA LEU A 478 -1.94 -5.05 18.90
C LEU A 478 -1.16 -4.17 17.93
N PHE A 479 -1.18 -2.86 18.14
CA PHE A 479 -0.39 -1.90 17.38
C PHE A 479 1.11 -2.15 17.54
N GLU A 480 1.60 -2.31 18.76
CA GLU A 480 3.00 -2.65 19.04
C GLU A 480 3.40 -3.94 18.30
N LYS A 481 2.58 -5.00 18.39
CA LYS A 481 2.85 -6.25 17.68
C LYS A 481 2.95 -6.02 16.17
N ARG A 482 2.02 -5.27 15.56
CA ARG A 482 2.02 -5.00 14.11
C ARG A 482 3.20 -4.14 13.64
N VAL A 483 3.65 -3.17 14.44
CA VAL A 483 4.75 -2.26 14.06
C VAL A 483 6.10 -2.93 14.31
N SER A 484 6.22 -3.73 15.37
CA SER A 484 7.45 -4.37 15.81
C SER A 484 7.96 -5.51 14.89
N SER A 485 7.11 -6.00 13.99
CA SER A 485 7.42 -7.04 12.99
C SER A 485 7.13 -6.59 11.55
N SER A 486 7.04 -5.28 11.31
CA SER A 486 6.67 -4.74 9.99
C SER A 486 7.70 -5.07 8.91
N ILE A 487 7.22 -5.50 7.73
CA ILE A 487 8.02 -5.66 6.51
C ILE A 487 8.71 -4.36 6.14
N SER A 488 8.01 -3.22 6.22
CA SER A 488 8.55 -1.89 5.89
C SER A 488 9.77 -1.55 6.77
N ALA A 489 9.69 -1.81 8.08
CA ALA A 489 10.81 -1.60 9.00
C ALA A 489 12.05 -2.42 8.59
N CYS A 490 11.86 -3.70 8.31
CA CYS A 490 12.95 -4.60 7.97
C CYS A 490 13.57 -4.22 6.62
N GLN A 491 12.72 -3.97 5.62
CA GLN A 491 13.13 -3.54 4.29
C GLN A 491 13.95 -2.23 4.37
N PHE A 492 13.46 -1.21 5.07
CA PHE A 492 14.15 0.07 5.16
C PHE A 492 15.50 -0.05 5.87
N GLU A 493 15.62 -0.90 6.89
CA GLU A 493 16.90 -1.14 7.55
C GLU A 493 17.92 -1.87 6.65
N ILE A 494 17.48 -2.86 5.88
CA ILE A 494 18.33 -3.55 4.87
C ILE A 494 18.82 -2.54 3.82
N GLU A 495 17.89 -1.79 3.23
CA GLU A 495 18.21 -0.83 2.17
C GLU A 495 19.08 0.32 2.68
N ARG A 496 18.85 0.79 3.91
CA ARG A 496 19.70 1.76 4.59
C ARG A 496 21.15 1.28 4.71
N ARG A 497 21.37 0.03 5.14
CA ARG A 497 22.72 -0.56 5.26
C ARG A 497 23.39 -0.71 3.91
N ARG A 498 22.62 -1.06 2.87
CA ARG A 498 23.10 -1.07 1.49
C ARG A 498 23.63 0.31 1.07
N VAL A 499 22.88 1.38 1.35
CA VAL A 499 23.34 2.77 1.09
C VAL A 499 24.62 3.08 1.87
N GLN A 500 24.70 2.73 3.16
CA GLN A 500 25.92 2.92 3.97
C GLN A 500 27.13 2.20 3.36
N ARG A 501 26.97 0.95 2.91
CA ARG A 501 28.03 0.18 2.22
C ARG A 501 28.49 0.85 0.93
N PHE A 502 27.58 1.35 0.12
CA PHE A 502 27.92 2.05 -1.12
C PHE A 502 28.67 3.35 -0.86
N ARG A 503 28.31 4.07 0.22
CA ARG A 503 28.99 5.29 0.66
C ARG A 503 30.29 5.03 1.42
N GLY A 504 30.67 3.76 1.62
CA GLY A 504 31.90 3.40 2.34
C GLY A 504 31.83 3.71 3.84
N MET A 505 30.64 3.91 4.39
CA MET A 505 30.44 4.11 5.82
C MET A 505 30.58 2.77 6.56
N VAL A 506 31.08 2.83 7.79
CA VAL A 506 31.10 1.65 8.66
C VAL A 506 29.66 1.30 9.02
N VAL A 507 29.20 0.14 8.53
CA VAL A 507 27.97 -0.46 9.02
C VAL A 507 28.28 -0.92 10.44
N THR A 508 27.65 -0.30 11.43
CA THR A 508 27.79 -0.74 12.83
C THR A 508 27.04 -2.05 12.98
N GLU A 509 27.74 -3.15 12.73
CA GLU A 509 27.26 -4.51 12.96
C GLU A 509 27.00 -4.68 14.48
N GLY A 510 25.73 -4.85 14.86
CA GLY A 510 25.38 -5.54 16.10
C GLY A 510 25.46 -4.79 17.45
N SER A 511 25.30 -3.46 17.54
CA SER A 511 25.38 -2.76 18.86
C SER A 511 24.24 -1.79 19.19
N THR A 512 23.15 -1.74 18.42
CA THR A 512 21.90 -1.20 18.99
C THR A 512 20.97 -2.36 19.25
N THR A 513 20.71 -2.64 20.53
CA THR A 513 19.80 -3.69 21.03
C THR A 513 18.44 -3.70 20.31
N ALA A 514 17.99 -2.54 19.82
CA ALA A 514 16.75 -2.41 19.05
C ALA A 514 16.81 -3.00 17.63
N ALA A 515 17.93 -2.89 16.92
CA ALA A 515 18.06 -3.44 15.57
C ALA A 515 18.20 -4.96 15.61
N GLY A 516 19.03 -5.51 16.50
CA GLY A 516 19.15 -6.97 16.68
C GLY A 516 17.81 -7.63 17.02
N ALA A 517 17.02 -7.04 17.93
CA ALA A 517 15.72 -7.58 18.30
C ALA A 517 14.68 -7.55 17.15
N LEU A 518 14.74 -6.58 16.24
CA LEU A 518 13.92 -6.54 15.03
C LEU A 518 14.27 -7.69 14.08
N TRP A 519 15.57 -7.98 13.96
CA TRP A 519 16.11 -8.96 13.02
C TRP A 519 15.83 -10.39 13.46
N ASP A 520 16.08 -10.67 14.74
CA ASP A 520 15.77 -11.97 15.35
C ASP A 520 14.26 -12.28 15.26
N ARG A 521 13.41 -11.25 15.37
CA ARG A 521 11.97 -11.39 15.16
C ARG A 521 11.62 -11.66 13.70
N ALA A 522 12.15 -10.90 12.75
CA ALA A 522 11.83 -11.06 11.33
C ALA A 522 12.31 -12.40 10.73
N LEU A 523 13.38 -12.99 11.29
CA LEU A 523 13.86 -14.31 10.90
C LEU A 523 13.02 -15.48 11.44
N ASN A 524 12.27 -15.27 12.52
CA ASN A 524 11.62 -16.34 13.29
C ASN A 524 10.09 -16.17 13.43
N ILE A 525 9.55 -14.99 13.14
CA ILE A 525 8.13 -14.65 13.28
C ILE A 525 7.59 -14.24 11.91
N LYS A 526 6.33 -14.60 11.63
CA LYS A 526 5.61 -14.10 10.45
C LYS A 526 5.53 -12.57 10.50
N THR A 527 6.15 -11.91 9.54
CA THR A 527 6.16 -10.44 9.40
C THR A 527 4.77 -9.90 9.12
N SER A 528 4.49 -8.68 9.59
CA SER A 528 3.27 -7.92 9.29
C SER A 528 3.45 -7.05 8.05
N ASP A 529 2.47 -7.05 7.15
CA ASP A 529 2.41 -6.11 6.03
C ASP A 529 1.34 -5.05 6.32
N ASN A 530 1.77 -3.80 6.54
CA ASN A 530 0.90 -2.67 6.86
C ASN A 530 0.88 -1.63 5.72
N ARG A 531 1.45 -1.96 4.56
CA ARG A 531 1.53 -1.08 3.39
C ARG A 531 0.16 -0.97 2.70
N THR A 532 -0.13 0.21 2.19
CA THR A 532 -1.39 0.57 1.52
C THR A 532 -1.18 0.52 0.01
N PHE A 533 -1.90 -0.37 -0.67
CA PHE A 533 -1.70 -0.70 -2.08
C PHE A 533 -2.83 -0.14 -2.98
N ASP A 534 -3.93 0.29 -2.36
CA ASP A 534 -5.21 0.69 -2.90
C ASP A 534 -5.29 2.16 -3.34
N LEU A 535 -4.25 2.96 -3.07
CA LEU A 535 -4.22 4.41 -3.34
C LEU A 535 -4.34 4.79 -4.83
N PHE A 536 -4.06 3.87 -5.75
CA PHE A 536 -4.21 4.11 -7.19
C PHE A 536 -5.48 3.48 -7.79
N GLY A 537 -6.34 2.89 -6.94
CA GLY A 537 -7.48 2.04 -7.30
C GLY A 537 -7.40 0.75 -6.49
N GLU A 538 -8.54 0.16 -6.10
CA GLU A 538 -8.57 -0.97 -5.15
C GLU A 538 -7.99 -2.31 -5.67
N ASP A 539 -7.36 -2.33 -6.84
CA ASP A 539 -6.52 -3.44 -7.32
C ASP A 539 -5.17 -2.91 -7.86
N GLY A 540 -4.73 -1.73 -7.37
CA GLY A 540 -3.83 -0.70 -7.94
C GLY A 540 -2.44 -1.03 -8.49
N TRP A 541 -2.23 -2.23 -9.05
CA TRP A 541 -0.95 -2.74 -9.52
C TRP A 541 -1.03 -3.30 -10.95
N HIS A 542 -2.23 -3.36 -11.54
CA HIS A 542 -2.42 -3.81 -12.92
C HIS A 542 -1.97 -2.80 -13.99
N THR A 543 -1.70 -1.54 -13.63
CA THR A 543 -1.40 -0.47 -14.59
C THR A 543 0.08 -0.35 -14.99
N GLY A 544 0.93 -1.29 -14.57
CA GLY A 544 2.37 -1.26 -14.90
C GLY A 544 3.14 -0.14 -14.21
N CYS A 545 2.63 0.36 -13.08
CA CYS A 545 3.31 1.34 -12.23
C CYS A 545 4.37 0.71 -11.29
N ASP A 546 4.65 -0.59 -11.49
CA ASP A 546 5.48 -1.40 -10.62
C ASP A 546 6.97 -1.27 -10.88
N MET A 547 7.73 -1.21 -9.79
CA MET A 547 9.20 -1.25 -9.82
C MET A 547 9.69 -2.70 -9.68
N GLY A 548 9.11 -3.58 -10.49
CA GLY A 548 9.35 -5.02 -10.49
C GLY A 548 8.56 -5.77 -9.41
N PRO A 549 8.97 -7.01 -9.09
CA PRO A 549 8.22 -7.89 -8.20
C PRO A 549 8.06 -7.30 -6.79
N ARG A 550 6.89 -7.52 -6.17
CA ARG A 550 6.55 -6.96 -4.85
C ARG A 550 7.45 -7.55 -3.77
N VAL A 551 8.18 -6.67 -3.08
CA VAL A 551 8.97 -7.05 -1.90
C VAL A 551 8.04 -7.54 -0.78
N GLY A 552 8.28 -8.74 -0.27
CA GLY A 552 7.49 -9.35 0.81
C GLY A 552 8.36 -9.95 1.92
N GLY A 553 7.80 -10.93 2.61
CA GLY A 553 8.45 -11.55 3.78
C GLY A 553 9.65 -12.39 3.39
N GLN A 554 9.62 -13.04 2.22
CA GLN A 554 10.72 -13.89 1.76
C GLN A 554 11.92 -13.04 1.32
N TRP A 555 11.66 -11.92 0.64
CA TRP A 555 12.69 -10.94 0.29
C TRP A 555 13.39 -10.41 1.55
N VAL A 556 12.62 -10.01 2.56
CA VAL A 556 13.17 -9.56 3.85
C VAL A 556 14.03 -10.65 4.48
N GLN A 557 13.52 -11.87 4.60
CA GLN A 557 14.28 -12.98 5.20
C GLN A 557 15.57 -13.28 4.42
N ALA A 558 15.52 -13.31 3.10
CA ALA A 558 16.68 -13.60 2.26
C ALA A 558 17.80 -12.55 2.41
N PHE A 559 17.45 -11.27 2.40
CA PHE A 559 18.44 -10.20 2.60
C PHE A 559 18.89 -10.06 4.06
N LEU A 560 18.06 -10.39 5.06
CA LEU A 560 18.52 -10.51 6.44
C LEU A 560 19.55 -11.64 6.58
N LEU A 561 19.29 -12.83 6.01
CA LEU A 561 20.24 -13.95 6.00
C LEU A 561 21.55 -13.55 5.30
N THR A 562 21.47 -12.79 4.21
CA THR A 562 22.65 -12.23 3.52
C THR A 562 23.49 -11.37 4.46
N GLU A 563 22.85 -10.48 5.20
CA GLU A 563 23.54 -9.60 6.16
C GLU A 563 24.18 -10.40 7.31
N HIS A 564 23.54 -11.47 7.80
CA HIS A 564 24.14 -12.38 8.78
C HIS A 564 25.35 -13.14 8.21
N ILE A 565 25.26 -13.66 6.99
CA ILE A 565 26.38 -14.35 6.33
C ILE A 565 27.56 -13.38 6.19
N VAL A 566 27.32 -12.19 5.67
CA VAL A 566 28.37 -11.17 5.46
C VAL A 566 29.01 -10.74 6.78
N ALA A 567 28.22 -10.44 7.81
CA ALA A 567 28.74 -10.08 9.14
C ALA A 567 29.57 -11.21 9.76
N THR A 568 29.16 -12.47 9.57
CA THR A 568 29.93 -13.65 10.03
C THR A 568 31.29 -13.72 9.35
N LEU A 569 31.35 -13.53 8.03
CA LEU A 569 32.61 -13.52 7.27
C LEU A 569 33.55 -12.40 7.75
N VAL A 570 33.01 -11.20 7.97
CA VAL A 570 33.77 -10.06 8.50
C VAL A 570 34.32 -10.38 9.89
N ALA A 571 33.49 -10.81 10.82
CA ALA A 571 33.89 -11.13 12.20
C ALA A 571 34.99 -12.21 12.24
N GLN A 572 34.87 -13.26 11.42
CA GLN A 572 35.88 -14.31 11.34
C GLN A 572 37.18 -13.87 10.67
N SER A 573 37.12 -12.95 9.71
CA SER A 573 38.32 -12.36 9.10
C SER A 573 39.17 -11.56 10.09
N GLN A 574 38.52 -11.00 11.13
CA GLN A 574 39.14 -10.20 12.19
C GLN A 574 39.53 -11.02 13.43
N ALA A 575 39.15 -12.29 13.49
CA ALA A 575 39.41 -13.15 14.65
C ALA A 575 40.90 -13.50 14.80
N SER A 576 41.36 -13.57 16.05
CA SER A 576 42.77 -13.82 16.38
C SER A 576 43.15 -15.31 16.32
N SER A 577 42.20 -16.20 16.59
CA SER A 577 42.40 -17.65 16.64
C SER A 577 41.22 -18.40 16.02
N THR A 578 41.40 -19.69 15.73
CA THR A 578 40.32 -20.56 15.23
C THR A 578 39.18 -20.72 16.24
N ALA A 579 39.49 -20.70 17.54
CA ALA A 579 38.49 -20.73 18.60
C ALA A 579 37.68 -19.43 18.68
N ASP A 580 38.33 -18.27 18.48
CA ASP A 580 37.64 -16.98 18.44
C ASP A 580 36.76 -16.84 17.19
N ALA A 581 37.23 -17.37 16.04
CA ALA A 581 36.45 -17.39 14.81
C ALA A 581 35.20 -18.29 14.93
N ALA A 582 35.33 -19.47 15.56
CA ALA A 582 34.20 -20.34 15.84
C ALA A 582 33.19 -19.69 16.82
N LYS A 583 33.67 -18.95 17.83
CA LYS A 583 32.81 -18.16 18.71
C LYS A 583 32.08 -17.05 17.94
N ALA A 584 32.75 -16.34 17.03
CA ALA A 584 32.15 -15.32 16.19
C ALA A 584 31.01 -15.89 15.32
N SER A 585 31.13 -17.12 14.83
CA SER A 585 30.06 -17.87 14.16
C SER A 585 28.84 -18.06 15.08
N SER A 586 29.07 -18.54 16.30
CA SER A 586 27.99 -18.81 17.27
C SER A 586 27.24 -17.57 17.75
N VAL A 587 27.93 -16.43 17.89
CA VAL A 587 27.32 -15.15 18.28
C VAL A 587 26.48 -14.58 17.13
N ALA A 588 26.93 -14.73 15.89
CA ALA A 588 26.19 -14.32 14.70
C ALA A 588 24.99 -15.26 14.38
N SER A 589 25.01 -16.51 14.87
CA SER A 589 23.93 -17.49 14.71
C SER A 589 22.69 -17.26 15.60
N GLY A 590 22.74 -16.26 16.52
CA GLY A 590 21.65 -15.95 17.45
C GLY A 590 21.87 -16.58 18.84
N SER A 591 21.62 -15.78 19.88
CA SER A 591 21.73 -16.20 21.29
C SER A 591 20.81 -17.38 21.58
N LYS A 592 21.32 -18.38 22.34
CA LYS A 592 20.47 -19.34 23.06
C LYS A 592 19.37 -18.57 23.80
N THR A 593 18.12 -18.74 23.39
CA THR A 593 16.99 -18.30 24.19
C THR A 593 16.92 -19.24 25.39
N ASN A 594 17.02 -18.68 26.60
CA ASN A 594 16.78 -19.41 27.84
C ASN A 594 15.30 -19.81 27.90
N GLY A 595 14.95 -20.93 27.28
CA GLY A 595 13.64 -21.55 27.33
C GLY A 595 13.79 -23.04 27.06
N GLY A 596 13.60 -23.86 28.09
CA GLY A 596 13.72 -25.30 27.98
C GLY A 596 12.72 -25.87 26.97
N GLY A 597 13.25 -26.35 25.84
CA GLY A 597 12.51 -27.07 24.83
C GLY A 597 13.47 -27.57 23.75
N SER A 598 13.55 -28.90 23.61
CA SER A 598 14.03 -29.67 22.44
C SER A 598 15.14 -29.03 21.58
N GLU A 599 16.37 -29.56 21.65
CA GLU A 599 17.50 -29.25 20.76
C GLU A 599 17.13 -29.48 19.28
N THR A 600 16.55 -28.47 18.61
CA THR A 600 16.49 -28.43 17.15
C THR A 600 17.86 -28.05 16.63
N GLU A 601 18.49 -28.96 15.87
CA GLU A 601 19.75 -28.74 15.17
C GLU A 601 19.71 -27.39 14.41
N HIS A 602 20.62 -26.47 14.74
CA HIS A 602 20.60 -25.12 14.18
C HIS A 602 21.03 -25.16 12.71
N MET A 603 20.07 -25.02 11.80
CA MET A 603 20.31 -25.06 10.36
C MET A 603 21.19 -23.86 9.91
N PRO A 604 22.23 -24.06 9.08
CA PRO A 604 23.07 -22.97 8.57
C PRO A 604 22.28 -21.92 7.78
N TYR A 605 22.74 -20.66 7.83
CA TYR A 605 22.09 -19.56 7.13
C TYR A 605 22.05 -19.74 5.61
N SER A 606 23.09 -20.32 5.00
CA SER A 606 23.10 -20.60 3.55
C SER A 606 22.04 -21.62 3.15
N HIS A 607 21.80 -22.64 3.98
CA HIS A 607 20.76 -23.64 3.74
C HIS A 607 19.36 -23.05 3.88
N ARG A 608 19.13 -22.20 4.88
CA ARG A 608 17.87 -21.45 5.03
C ARG A 608 17.62 -20.54 3.82
N LEU A 609 18.66 -19.83 3.36
CA LEU A 609 18.57 -18.94 2.20
C LEU A 609 18.25 -19.73 0.93
N ARG A 610 18.92 -20.86 0.71
CA ARG A 610 18.62 -21.78 -0.40
C ARG A 610 17.18 -22.28 -0.35
N GLY A 611 16.66 -22.65 0.81
CA GLY A 611 15.26 -23.04 0.98
C GLY A 611 14.25 -21.96 0.56
N ILE A 612 14.57 -20.68 0.77
CA ILE A 612 13.74 -19.55 0.29
C ILE A 612 13.80 -19.45 -1.24
N LEU A 613 15.00 -19.55 -1.83
CA LEU A 613 15.19 -19.47 -3.28
C LEU A 613 14.60 -20.68 -4.02
N ASP A 614 14.58 -21.86 -3.39
CA ASP A 614 14.06 -23.10 -3.97
C ASP A 614 12.56 -23.33 -3.65
N GLY A 615 11.95 -22.48 -2.82
CA GLY A 615 10.60 -22.60 -2.26
C GLY A 615 9.42 -22.54 -3.24
N GLY A 616 9.62 -22.83 -4.52
CA GLY A 616 8.58 -22.91 -5.56
C GLY A 616 8.07 -21.56 -6.06
N VAL A 617 6.84 -21.56 -6.61
CA VAL A 617 6.23 -20.44 -7.35
C VAL A 617 6.08 -19.16 -6.50
N GLU A 618 5.97 -19.26 -5.18
CA GLU A 618 5.86 -18.08 -4.30
C GLU A 618 7.20 -17.36 -4.09
N GLY A 619 8.31 -18.09 -3.94
CA GLY A 619 9.64 -17.49 -3.78
C GLY A 619 10.29 -16.98 -5.05
N VAL A 620 9.73 -17.27 -6.22
CA VAL A 620 10.11 -16.63 -7.48
C VAL A 620 9.48 -15.24 -7.63
N LYS A 621 8.38 -14.95 -6.91
CA LYS A 621 7.55 -13.74 -7.12
C LYS A 621 7.98 -12.49 -6.36
N GLU A 622 8.93 -12.58 -5.43
CA GLU A 622 9.35 -11.40 -4.65
C GLU A 622 10.68 -10.77 -5.10
N PHE A 623 11.45 -11.47 -5.95
CA PHE A 623 12.80 -11.08 -6.35
C PHE A 623 12.89 -10.74 -7.82
N THR A 624 13.63 -9.69 -8.16
CA THR A 624 14.10 -9.50 -9.54
C THR A 624 15.09 -10.60 -9.92
N LYS A 625 15.27 -10.85 -11.22
CA LYS A 625 16.28 -11.82 -11.71
C LYS A 625 17.68 -11.48 -11.21
N ILE A 626 18.07 -10.20 -11.19
CA ILE A 626 19.37 -9.77 -10.65
C ILE A 626 19.47 -9.99 -9.14
N GLU A 627 18.41 -9.73 -8.36
CA GLU A 627 18.38 -10.02 -6.93
C GLU A 627 18.60 -11.51 -6.66
N ARG A 628 17.91 -12.39 -7.39
CA ARG A 628 18.10 -13.85 -7.27
C ARG A 628 19.53 -14.28 -7.60
N GLN A 629 20.10 -13.77 -8.69
CA GLN A 629 21.48 -14.09 -9.08
C GLN A 629 22.51 -13.65 -8.02
N VAL A 630 22.29 -12.49 -7.40
CA VAL A 630 23.13 -12.01 -6.28
C VAL A 630 22.97 -12.93 -5.07
N LEU A 631 21.75 -13.31 -4.69
CA LEU A 631 21.47 -14.18 -3.57
C LEU A 631 22.02 -15.61 -3.77
N ASP A 632 22.03 -16.13 -5.00
CA ASP A 632 22.67 -17.40 -5.34
C ASP A 632 24.18 -17.37 -5.05
N ILE A 633 24.87 -16.27 -5.40
CA ILE A 633 26.29 -16.12 -5.09
C ILE A 633 26.51 -16.00 -3.57
N VAL A 634 25.63 -15.29 -2.86
CA VAL A 634 25.67 -15.21 -1.39
C VAL A 634 25.46 -16.58 -0.73
N CYS A 635 24.60 -17.45 -1.29
CA CYS A 635 24.47 -18.83 -0.81
C CYS A 635 25.81 -19.56 -0.89
N LEU A 636 26.51 -19.46 -2.02
CA LEU A 636 27.84 -20.08 -2.19
C LEU A 636 28.87 -19.50 -1.20
N MET A 637 28.80 -18.20 -0.90
CA MET A 637 29.65 -17.59 0.14
C MET A 637 29.39 -18.20 1.52
N GLY A 638 28.12 -18.41 1.88
CA GLY A 638 27.76 -19.07 3.13
C GLY A 638 28.17 -20.54 3.17
N ASP A 639 28.04 -21.27 2.05
CA ASP A 639 28.53 -22.66 1.95
C ASP A 639 30.05 -22.75 2.12
N ILE A 640 30.81 -21.77 1.61
CA ILE A 640 32.25 -21.67 1.87
C ILE A 640 32.53 -21.51 3.37
N GLN A 641 31.75 -20.69 4.07
CA GLN A 641 31.91 -20.50 5.52
C GLN A 641 31.61 -21.80 6.29
N VAL A 642 30.52 -22.48 5.98
CA VAL A 642 30.15 -23.77 6.61
C VAL A 642 31.19 -24.86 6.34
N GLU A 643 31.65 -25.01 5.10
CA GLU A 643 32.66 -26.01 4.74
C GLU A 643 34.03 -25.68 5.34
N SER A 644 34.35 -24.39 5.55
CA SER A 644 35.60 -23.99 6.21
C SER A 644 35.61 -24.38 7.69
N GLU A 645 34.45 -24.32 8.37
CA GLU A 645 34.28 -24.75 9.76
C GLU A 645 34.15 -26.27 9.94
N GLY A 646 33.84 -26.99 8.86
CA GLY A 646 33.62 -28.43 8.87
C GLY A 646 34.82 -29.25 9.34
N GLY A 647 34.55 -30.43 9.92
CA GLY A 647 35.61 -31.32 10.44
C GLY A 647 36.57 -31.87 9.38
N SER A 648 36.16 -31.89 8.11
CA SER A 648 37.00 -32.27 6.98
C SER A 648 37.94 -31.11 6.65
N LYS A 649 39.18 -31.12 7.18
CA LYS A 649 40.20 -30.07 6.96
C LYS A 649 40.71 -29.98 5.50
N SER A 650 39.90 -30.36 4.52
CA SER A 650 40.23 -30.36 3.09
C SER A 650 39.76 -29.06 2.43
N SER A 651 40.63 -28.41 1.67
CA SER A 651 40.25 -27.22 0.88
C SER A 651 39.55 -27.53 -0.44
N GLY A 652 39.41 -28.81 -0.82
CA GLY A 652 38.93 -29.20 -2.14
C GLY A 652 37.55 -28.63 -2.49
N LYS A 653 36.58 -28.74 -1.57
CA LYS A 653 35.23 -28.20 -1.76
C LYS A 653 35.21 -26.67 -1.79
N VAL A 654 35.94 -26.01 -0.91
CA VAL A 654 36.06 -24.54 -0.88
C VAL A 654 36.61 -24.03 -2.21
N LYS A 655 37.59 -24.71 -2.81
CA LYS A 655 38.12 -24.35 -4.14
C LYS A 655 37.08 -24.48 -5.25
N LEU A 656 36.26 -25.52 -5.24
CA LEU A 656 35.19 -25.71 -6.22
C LEU A 656 34.14 -24.59 -6.12
N LEU A 657 33.72 -24.26 -4.89
CA LEU A 657 32.76 -23.18 -4.63
C LEU A 657 33.32 -21.81 -5.08
N LEU A 658 34.61 -21.54 -4.87
CA LEU A 658 35.26 -20.33 -5.36
C LEU A 658 35.24 -20.23 -6.89
N THR A 659 35.50 -21.33 -7.59
CA THR A 659 35.40 -21.40 -9.07
C THR A 659 33.96 -21.18 -9.54
N GLU A 660 32.98 -21.75 -8.84
CA GLU A 660 31.56 -21.53 -9.15
C GLU A 660 31.15 -20.07 -8.98
N ILE A 661 31.57 -19.42 -7.90
CA ILE A 661 31.37 -17.97 -7.68
C ILE A 661 31.97 -17.16 -8.84
N SER A 662 33.19 -17.47 -9.27
CA SER A 662 33.81 -16.79 -10.42
C SER A 662 32.99 -16.94 -11.70
N SER A 663 32.51 -18.16 -11.98
CA SER A 663 31.69 -18.43 -13.18
C SER A 663 30.35 -17.68 -13.13
N LYS A 664 29.62 -17.76 -12.02
CA LYS A 664 28.34 -17.05 -11.84
C LYS A 664 28.51 -15.54 -11.90
N PHE A 665 29.56 -15.00 -11.28
CA PHE A 665 29.86 -13.56 -11.33
C PHE A 665 30.23 -13.08 -12.74
N GLN A 666 30.97 -13.88 -13.52
CA GLN A 666 31.24 -13.57 -14.93
C GLN A 666 29.97 -13.58 -15.78
N ALA A 667 29.09 -14.56 -15.58
CA ALA A 667 27.79 -14.61 -16.26
C ALA A 667 26.92 -13.39 -15.91
N LEU A 668 26.88 -13.01 -14.62
CA LEU A 668 26.24 -11.79 -14.14
C LEU A 668 26.78 -10.56 -14.88
N ARG A 669 28.12 -10.42 -14.98
CA ARG A 669 28.77 -9.29 -15.65
C ARG A 669 28.50 -9.25 -17.15
N GLY A 670 28.44 -10.41 -17.81
CA GLY A 670 28.13 -10.53 -19.23
C GLY A 670 26.73 -10.00 -19.58
N SER A 671 25.78 -10.08 -18.65
CA SER A 671 24.41 -9.58 -18.83
C SER A 671 24.28 -8.04 -18.78
N LEU A 672 25.35 -7.29 -18.50
CA LEU A 672 25.35 -5.81 -18.46
C LEU A 672 25.81 -5.15 -19.75
N GLN A 673 26.06 -5.90 -20.84
CA GLN A 673 26.44 -5.27 -22.09
C GLN A 673 25.26 -4.46 -22.66
N PRO A 674 25.49 -3.20 -23.10
CA PRO A 674 24.43 -2.38 -23.68
C PRO A 674 23.84 -3.08 -24.92
N PRO A 675 22.52 -2.95 -25.16
CA PRO A 675 21.90 -3.57 -26.33
C PRO A 675 22.59 -3.08 -27.60
N SER A 676 23.03 -4.03 -28.44
CA SER A 676 23.49 -3.73 -29.78
C SER A 676 22.32 -3.15 -30.58
N LYS A 677 22.51 -1.99 -31.22
CA LYS A 677 21.52 -1.44 -32.16
C LYS A 677 21.21 -2.46 -33.26
N GLY A 678 20.07 -3.14 -33.21
CA GLY A 678 19.69 -4.08 -34.26
C GLY A 678 18.40 -4.87 -34.04
N ASN A 679 17.42 -4.58 -34.90
CA ASN A 679 16.23 -5.37 -35.28
C ASN A 679 15.11 -5.60 -34.25
N HIS A 680 14.09 -4.72 -34.35
CA HIS A 680 12.74 -5.01 -33.86
C HIS A 680 12.11 -6.15 -34.69
N GLY A 681 11.95 -7.33 -34.09
CA GLY A 681 11.13 -8.41 -34.61
C GLY A 681 9.80 -8.48 -33.85
N ASP A 682 8.70 -8.66 -34.59
CA ASP A 682 7.35 -8.84 -34.04
C ASP A 682 7.28 -10.09 -33.14
N VAL A 683 6.92 -9.89 -31.87
CA VAL A 683 6.64 -10.98 -30.91
C VAL A 683 5.15 -11.00 -30.60
N SER A 684 4.38 -11.68 -31.46
CA SER A 684 3.00 -12.07 -31.18
C SER A 684 2.95 -13.56 -30.85
N SER A 685 3.03 -13.92 -29.57
CA SER A 685 2.47 -15.16 -28.96
C SER A 685 3.09 -15.44 -27.59
N ALA A 686 2.49 -14.89 -26.54
CA ALA A 686 2.60 -15.48 -25.20
C ALA A 686 1.38 -15.01 -24.40
N VAL A 687 0.43 -15.91 -24.19
CA VAL A 687 -0.76 -15.70 -23.35
C VAL A 687 -0.37 -16.07 -21.93
N GLY A 688 -0.08 -15.06 -21.11
CA GLY A 688 0.19 -15.19 -19.68
C GLY A 688 -0.53 -14.06 -18.93
N GLY A 689 -1.07 -14.36 -17.74
CA GLY A 689 -1.86 -13.41 -16.95
C GLY A 689 -1.02 -12.23 -16.44
N MET A 690 -1.65 -11.10 -16.11
CA MET A 690 -0.95 -9.84 -15.77
C MET A 690 -0.10 -9.89 -14.49
N SER A 691 -0.35 -10.84 -13.58
CA SER A 691 0.53 -11.14 -12.45
C SER A 691 1.80 -11.92 -12.84
N GLN A 692 1.94 -12.23 -14.13
CA GLN A 692 3.03 -12.96 -14.77
C GLN A 692 3.69 -12.17 -15.91
N LEU A 693 3.53 -10.84 -15.97
CA LEU A 693 4.37 -10.01 -16.83
C LEU A 693 5.80 -10.03 -16.26
N SER A 694 6.50 -11.12 -16.58
CA SER A 694 7.94 -11.24 -16.52
C SER A 694 8.51 -10.07 -17.33
N LEU A 695 9.01 -9.06 -16.62
CA LEU A 695 9.92 -8.05 -17.18
C LEU A 695 11.17 -8.71 -17.80
N ASP A 696 11.37 -10.01 -17.56
CA ASP A 696 12.58 -10.76 -17.91
C ASP A 696 12.55 -11.44 -19.30
N ASP A 697 11.42 -11.37 -20.04
CA ASP A 697 11.30 -11.97 -21.38
C ASP A 697 11.51 -10.98 -22.55
N SER A 698 11.67 -9.68 -22.29
CA SER A 698 11.93 -8.69 -23.35
C SER A 698 13.42 -8.43 -23.56
N GLN A 699 13.84 -8.40 -24.83
CA GLN A 699 15.20 -8.02 -25.24
C GLN A 699 15.57 -6.57 -24.86
N ASP A 700 14.58 -5.71 -24.57
CA ASP A 700 14.77 -4.34 -24.08
C ASP A 700 14.36 -4.23 -22.60
N MET A 701 15.34 -3.85 -21.77
CA MET A 701 15.20 -3.70 -20.31
C MET A 701 14.66 -2.31 -19.96
N THR A 702 13.77 -2.21 -18.96
CA THR A 702 13.29 -0.90 -18.47
C THR A 702 14.42 -0.09 -17.84
N LEU A 703 14.29 1.25 -17.86
CA LEU A 703 15.35 2.17 -17.43
C LEU A 703 15.69 2.02 -15.95
N TRP A 704 14.67 1.93 -15.10
CA TRP A 704 14.89 1.71 -13.67
C TRP A 704 15.58 0.37 -13.38
N TYR A 705 15.26 -0.67 -14.15
CA TYR A 705 15.80 -1.99 -13.93
C TYR A 705 17.28 -2.05 -14.30
N SER A 706 17.67 -1.33 -15.36
CA SER A 706 19.08 -1.14 -15.73
C SER A 706 19.88 -0.47 -14.60
N LEU A 707 19.30 0.55 -13.96
CA LEU A 707 19.91 1.23 -12.81
C LEU A 707 20.04 0.29 -11.59
N HIS A 708 18.95 -0.41 -11.27
CA HIS A 708 18.92 -1.41 -10.21
C HIS A 708 19.97 -2.51 -10.45
N GLN A 709 20.08 -3.03 -11.68
CA GLN A 709 21.05 -4.05 -12.07
C GLN A 709 22.49 -3.59 -11.86
N ALA A 710 22.83 -2.37 -12.29
CA ALA A 710 24.18 -1.81 -12.11
C ALA A 710 24.58 -1.70 -10.63
N TYR A 711 23.66 -1.25 -9.76
CA TYR A 711 23.94 -1.15 -8.33
C TYR A 711 23.89 -2.50 -7.59
N MET A 712 23.09 -3.47 -8.03
CA MET A 712 23.14 -4.84 -7.50
C MET A 712 24.47 -5.51 -7.83
N VAL A 713 25.03 -5.27 -9.02
CA VAL A 713 26.38 -5.73 -9.39
C VAL A 713 27.44 -5.08 -8.52
N LEU A 714 27.29 -3.80 -8.21
CA LEU A 714 28.16 -3.10 -7.26
C LEU A 714 28.08 -3.71 -5.85
N GLU A 715 26.88 -4.11 -5.41
CA GLU A 715 26.69 -4.75 -4.10
C GLU A 715 27.39 -6.11 -4.03
N ILE A 716 27.19 -6.98 -5.02
CA ILE A 716 27.87 -8.28 -5.02
C ILE A 716 29.40 -8.14 -5.15
N CYS A 717 29.91 -7.11 -5.83
CA CYS A 717 31.34 -6.81 -5.82
C CYS A 717 31.86 -6.55 -4.40
N LYS A 718 31.11 -5.85 -3.53
CA LYS A 718 31.48 -5.68 -2.11
C LYS A 718 31.50 -7.02 -1.38
N TYR A 719 30.48 -7.83 -1.56
CA TYR A 719 30.36 -9.13 -0.89
C TYR A 719 31.49 -10.08 -1.28
N ILE A 720 31.85 -10.13 -2.56
CA ILE A 720 32.99 -10.93 -3.04
C ILE A 720 34.32 -10.38 -2.48
N LEU A 721 34.49 -9.06 -2.33
CA LEU A 721 35.69 -8.51 -1.68
C LEU A 721 35.78 -8.93 -0.20
N ILE A 722 34.65 -8.95 0.51
CA ILE A 722 34.59 -9.45 1.90
C ILE A 722 34.93 -10.95 1.94
N LEU A 723 34.41 -11.76 0.99
CA LEU A 723 34.79 -13.16 0.87
C LEU A 723 36.30 -13.32 0.65
N CYS A 724 36.89 -12.55 -0.26
CA CYS A 724 38.34 -12.60 -0.52
C CYS A 724 39.15 -12.27 0.75
N GLU A 725 38.72 -11.29 1.54
CA GLU A 725 39.35 -10.95 2.81
C GLU A 725 39.20 -12.07 3.84
N TYR A 726 38.02 -12.67 3.94
CA TYR A 726 37.75 -13.83 4.77
C TYR A 726 38.68 -15.01 4.43
N VAL A 727 38.74 -15.38 3.15
CA VAL A 727 39.55 -16.52 2.66
C VAL A 727 41.04 -16.28 2.93
N GLU A 728 41.52 -15.03 2.85
CA GLU A 728 42.92 -14.70 3.12
C GLU A 728 43.29 -14.62 4.59
N LYS A 729 42.40 -14.06 5.42
CA LYS A 729 42.74 -13.66 6.79
C LYS A 729 42.25 -14.64 7.84
N SER A 730 41.10 -15.27 7.63
CA SER A 730 40.43 -16.11 8.62
C SER A 730 41.33 -17.26 9.11
N PRO A 731 41.51 -17.41 10.44
CA PRO A 731 42.26 -18.53 11.01
C PRO A 731 41.69 -19.90 10.61
N VAL A 732 40.37 -20.00 10.43
CA VAL A 732 39.66 -21.25 10.10
C VAL A 732 40.03 -21.70 8.69
N VAL A 733 40.03 -20.77 7.72
CA VAL A 733 40.41 -21.06 6.33
C VAL A 733 41.91 -21.41 6.23
N LYS A 734 42.76 -20.71 6.98
CA LYS A 734 44.21 -21.00 7.02
C LYS A 734 44.54 -22.40 7.55
N ALA A 735 43.64 -23.02 8.30
CA ALA A 735 43.80 -24.36 8.84
C ALA A 735 43.53 -25.48 7.80
N LEU A 736 42.90 -25.15 6.66
CA LEU A 736 42.58 -26.11 5.59
C LEU A 736 43.85 -26.54 4.82
N LYS A 737 43.88 -27.82 4.41
CA LYS A 737 44.98 -28.41 3.63
C LYS A 737 44.47 -29.06 2.32
N PRO A 738 45.18 -28.87 1.19
CA PRO A 738 46.26 -27.91 0.96
C PRO A 738 45.74 -26.46 1.09
N GLN A 739 46.61 -25.47 1.34
CA GLN A 739 46.15 -24.08 1.41
C GLN A 739 45.54 -23.60 0.08
N ILE A 740 44.64 -22.63 0.17
CA ILE A 740 44.04 -21.99 -1.00
C ILE A 740 45.10 -21.10 -1.66
N PRO A 741 45.40 -21.28 -2.97
CA PRO A 741 46.42 -20.50 -3.65
C PRO A 741 46.07 -19.02 -3.68
N LYS A 742 47.05 -18.15 -3.37
CA LYS A 742 46.90 -16.69 -3.51
C LYS A 742 46.51 -16.28 -4.94
N SER A 743 47.00 -17.00 -5.96
CA SER A 743 46.65 -16.76 -7.36
C SER A 743 45.15 -16.84 -7.63
N GLN A 744 44.45 -17.79 -7.00
CA GLN A 744 43.00 -17.96 -7.15
C GLN A 744 42.22 -16.77 -6.54
N ILE A 745 42.69 -16.24 -5.41
CA ILE A 745 42.08 -15.06 -4.79
C ILE A 745 42.37 -13.80 -5.62
N THR A 746 43.58 -13.67 -6.15
CA THR A 746 43.96 -12.57 -7.05
C THR A 746 43.14 -12.60 -8.33
N GLU A 747 42.87 -13.78 -8.91
CA GLU A 747 42.01 -13.93 -10.07
C GLU A 747 40.59 -13.41 -9.81
N ILE A 748 39.98 -13.79 -8.69
CA ILE A 748 38.64 -13.29 -8.30
C ILE A 748 38.64 -11.77 -8.12
N ARG A 749 39.67 -11.19 -7.49
CA ARG A 749 39.79 -9.73 -7.36
C ARG A 749 39.92 -9.04 -8.71
N ASN A 750 40.68 -9.61 -9.64
CA ASN A 750 40.85 -9.08 -10.98
C ASN A 750 39.52 -9.07 -11.76
N LEU A 751 38.60 -10.00 -11.48
CA LEU A 751 37.26 -10.00 -12.10
C LEU A 751 36.42 -8.79 -11.70
N ILE A 752 36.56 -8.31 -10.45
CA ILE A 752 35.85 -7.14 -9.94
C ILE A 752 36.39 -5.85 -10.57
N GLY A 753 37.72 -5.69 -10.61
CA GLY A 753 38.41 -4.53 -11.15
C GLY A 753 39.61 -4.12 -10.29
N SER A 754 40.48 -3.26 -10.83
CA SER A 754 41.77 -2.90 -10.20
C SER A 754 41.64 -2.12 -8.89
N SER A 755 40.49 -1.46 -8.63
CA SER A 755 40.21 -0.80 -7.35
C SER A 755 38.70 -0.63 -7.11
N TRP A 756 38.28 -0.56 -5.84
CA TRP A 756 36.88 -0.27 -5.48
C TRP A 756 36.37 1.05 -6.09
N LYS A 757 37.23 2.08 -6.16
CA LYS A 757 36.90 3.36 -6.82
C LYS A 757 36.57 3.16 -8.30
N ALA A 758 37.32 2.31 -9.00
CA ALA A 758 37.06 1.99 -10.41
C ALA A 758 35.75 1.22 -10.60
N VAL A 759 35.39 0.32 -9.68
CA VAL A 759 34.11 -0.42 -9.71
C VAL A 759 32.93 0.51 -9.52
N VAL A 760 33.00 1.41 -8.53
CA VAL A 760 31.97 2.43 -8.31
C VAL A 760 31.85 3.34 -9.53
N GLN A 761 32.97 3.75 -10.12
CA GLN A 761 32.98 4.59 -11.31
C GLN A 761 32.36 3.88 -12.52
N MET A 762 32.67 2.60 -12.73
CA MET A 762 32.05 1.76 -13.77
C MET A 762 30.54 1.65 -13.57
N ALA A 763 30.07 1.38 -12.35
CA ALA A 763 28.64 1.32 -12.04
C ALA A 763 27.95 2.68 -12.29
N LYS A 764 28.60 3.80 -11.93
CA LYS A 764 28.11 5.15 -12.23
C LYS A 764 28.06 5.43 -13.73
N GLU A 765 29.06 5.00 -14.49
CA GLU A 765 29.11 5.17 -15.94
C GLU A 765 28.03 4.34 -16.63
N GLN A 766 27.77 3.11 -16.17
CA GLN A 766 26.67 2.29 -16.64
C GLN A 766 25.31 2.92 -16.31
N ALA A 767 25.14 3.38 -15.07
CA ALA A 767 23.94 4.11 -14.64
C ALA A 767 23.67 5.38 -15.47
N LYS A 768 24.73 6.05 -15.96
CA LYS A 768 24.60 7.26 -16.79
C LYS A 768 23.81 7.03 -18.07
N TYR A 769 23.87 5.83 -18.65
CA TYR A 769 23.10 5.50 -19.86
C TYR A 769 21.63 5.17 -19.56
N SER A 770 21.28 4.96 -18.29
CA SER A 770 19.93 4.61 -17.83
C SER A 770 19.15 5.81 -17.25
N VAL A 771 19.82 6.93 -16.98
CA VAL A 771 19.20 8.18 -16.49
C VAL A 771 18.87 9.07 -17.69
N LEU A 772 17.59 9.17 -18.05
CA LEU A 772 17.12 9.95 -19.21
C LEU A 772 16.74 11.40 -18.90
N VAL A 773 16.79 11.85 -17.64
CA VAL A 773 16.30 13.18 -17.26
C VAL A 773 17.47 14.06 -16.78
N THR A 774 17.78 15.10 -17.56
CA THR A 774 18.80 16.12 -17.31
C THR A 774 18.23 17.28 -16.48
N GLU A 775 19.07 18.09 -15.81
CA GLU A 775 18.62 19.34 -15.12
C GLU A 775 17.88 20.29 -16.09
N ASN A 776 18.26 20.27 -17.38
CA ASN A 776 17.58 21.03 -18.43
C ASN A 776 16.22 20.42 -18.83
N ASP A 777 16.05 19.10 -18.69
CA ASP A 777 14.78 18.42 -18.93
C ASP A 777 13.78 18.76 -17.82
N ILE A 778 14.30 18.94 -16.61
CA ILE A 778 13.53 19.37 -15.45
C ILE A 778 13.16 20.85 -15.58
N ASP A 779 14.10 21.73 -15.93
CA ASP A 779 13.79 23.14 -16.24
C ASP A 779 12.82 23.26 -17.42
N ALA A 780 12.89 22.39 -18.42
CA ALA A 780 11.95 22.38 -19.53
C ALA A 780 10.54 21.97 -19.09
N VAL A 781 10.39 20.87 -18.34
CA VAL A 781 9.11 20.43 -17.77
C VAL A 781 8.53 21.50 -16.82
N LEU A 782 9.36 22.10 -15.96
CA LEU A 782 8.96 23.17 -15.05
C LEU A 782 8.67 24.52 -15.77
N SER A 783 9.31 24.76 -16.93
CA SER A 783 9.05 25.93 -17.78
C SER A 783 7.80 25.79 -18.65
N CYS A 784 7.19 24.60 -18.72
CA CYS A 784 5.89 24.37 -19.39
C CYS A 784 4.70 24.97 -18.62
N ARG A 785 4.82 26.22 -18.16
CA ARG A 785 3.67 27.07 -17.86
C ARG A 785 2.92 27.32 -19.17
N GLY A 786 1.91 26.51 -19.45
CA GLY A 786 0.98 26.73 -20.57
C GLY A 786 1.18 25.84 -21.79
N LEU A 787 1.41 24.53 -21.59
CA LEU A 787 1.00 23.57 -22.62
C LEU A 787 -0.51 23.72 -22.81
N ASP A 788 -0.92 24.30 -23.94
CA ASP A 788 -2.33 24.39 -24.30
C ASP A 788 -2.89 22.96 -24.38
N MET A 789 -4.00 22.70 -23.68
CA MET A 789 -4.65 21.38 -23.65
C MET A 789 -5.05 20.91 -25.05
N ALA A 790 -5.17 21.83 -26.03
CA ALA A 790 -5.29 21.53 -27.45
C ALA A 790 -4.11 20.68 -27.98
N SER A 791 -2.88 20.93 -27.52
CA SER A 791 -1.68 20.18 -27.89
C SER A 791 -1.68 18.76 -27.31
N VAL A 792 -2.28 18.54 -26.14
CA VAL A 792 -2.44 17.21 -25.54
C VAL A 792 -3.50 16.40 -26.30
N ALA A 793 -4.60 17.03 -26.72
CA ALA A 793 -5.61 16.39 -27.56
C ALA A 793 -5.09 16.07 -28.97
N GLU A 794 -4.25 16.92 -29.56
CA GLU A 794 -3.54 16.64 -30.82
C GLU A 794 -2.42 15.60 -30.69
N PHE A 795 -1.81 15.51 -29.51
CA PHE A 795 -0.81 14.50 -29.15
C PHE A 795 -1.44 13.09 -29.05
N VAL A 796 -2.61 12.97 -28.42
CA VAL A 796 -3.38 11.71 -28.32
C VAL A 796 -3.87 11.26 -29.70
N LYS A 797 -4.18 12.19 -30.61
CA LYS A 797 -4.58 11.91 -32.00
C LYS A 797 -3.48 11.32 -32.89
N GLY A 798 -2.21 11.27 -32.45
CA GLY A 798 -1.09 10.80 -33.26
C GLY A 798 -0.76 11.69 -34.47
N THR A 799 -1.40 12.86 -34.58
CA THR A 799 -1.21 13.84 -35.67
C THR A 799 0.06 14.66 -35.53
N ILE A 800 0.60 14.74 -34.31
CA ILE A 800 1.97 15.18 -34.08
C ILE A 800 2.84 13.93 -34.26
N GLY A 801 3.51 13.82 -35.42
CA GLY A 801 4.40 12.69 -35.69
C GLY A 801 5.38 12.48 -34.54
N ARG A 802 5.70 11.21 -34.24
CA ARG A 802 6.66 10.78 -33.21
C ARG A 802 7.89 11.71 -33.14
N GLY A 803 8.38 12.15 -34.31
CA GLY A 803 9.48 13.10 -34.46
C GLY A 803 9.28 14.53 -33.94
N LYS A 804 8.07 15.07 -33.73
CA LYS A 804 7.85 16.38 -33.08
C LYS A 804 7.83 16.27 -31.56
N VAL A 805 7.37 15.13 -31.04
CA VAL A 805 7.42 14.79 -29.62
C VAL A 805 8.86 14.46 -29.24
N GLU A 806 9.50 13.60 -30.02
CA GLU A 806 10.93 13.35 -29.96
C GLU A 806 11.69 14.66 -30.22
N SER A 807 11.30 15.53 -31.16
CA SER A 807 11.96 16.86 -31.33
C SER A 807 11.71 17.83 -30.17
N TYR A 808 10.57 17.77 -29.47
CA TYR A 808 10.35 18.57 -28.26
C TYR A 808 11.23 18.04 -27.13
N MET A 809 11.27 16.70 -26.96
CA MET A 809 12.16 15.98 -26.04
C MET A 809 13.66 16.06 -26.43
N ASP A 810 14.00 16.24 -27.71
CA ASP A 810 15.35 16.35 -28.26
C ASP A 810 15.81 17.81 -28.28
N LYS A 811 14.90 18.78 -28.36
CA LYS A 811 15.19 20.20 -28.06
C LYS A 811 15.45 20.37 -26.56
N ILE A 812 14.73 19.62 -25.73
CA ILE A 812 15.00 19.43 -24.31
C ILE A 812 16.40 18.81 -24.11
N ALA A 813 16.72 17.71 -24.81
CA ALA A 813 18.02 17.02 -24.71
C ALA A 813 19.21 17.74 -25.41
N GLY A 814 18.96 18.61 -26.38
CA GLY A 814 19.95 19.15 -27.33
C GLY A 814 20.59 20.49 -26.96
N SER A 815 20.14 21.16 -25.89
CA SER A 815 20.68 22.46 -25.47
C SER A 815 21.89 22.32 -24.51
N ARG A 816 23.04 22.00 -25.12
CA ARG A 816 24.44 22.26 -24.71
C ARG A 816 24.82 22.28 -23.21
N SER A 817 25.51 21.20 -22.81
CA SER A 817 26.91 21.17 -22.34
C SER A 817 27.34 22.07 -21.16
N THR A 818 27.43 21.47 -19.95
CA THR A 818 28.63 21.33 -19.08
C THR A 818 28.27 21.16 -17.59
N THR A 819 27.37 20.25 -17.21
CA THR A 819 27.13 19.97 -15.77
C THR A 819 26.74 18.53 -15.45
N TRP A 820 27.19 17.57 -16.25
CA TRP A 820 27.07 16.15 -15.92
C TRP A 820 28.16 15.62 -14.96
N ALA A 821 29.01 16.50 -14.44
CA ALA A 821 29.98 16.17 -13.39
C ALA A 821 29.35 16.10 -11.97
N ALA A 822 28.08 16.48 -11.79
CA ALA A 822 27.46 16.61 -10.47
C ALA A 822 26.50 15.47 -10.06
N VAL A 823 25.93 14.70 -10.99
CA VAL A 823 25.06 13.54 -10.66
C VAL A 823 25.86 12.25 -10.38
N GLY A 824 27.19 12.33 -10.43
CA GLY A 824 28.11 11.32 -9.87
C GLY A 824 29.16 11.92 -8.92
N GLY A 825 29.08 13.22 -8.64
CA GLY A 825 30.09 13.99 -7.94
C GLY A 825 29.76 14.19 -6.47
N VAL A 826 29.94 13.15 -5.66
CA VAL A 826 30.38 13.42 -4.28
C VAL A 826 31.70 14.16 -4.42
N LYS A 827 31.80 15.41 -3.94
CA LYS A 827 33.11 15.93 -3.52
C LYS A 827 33.56 14.99 -2.41
N VAL A 828 34.37 14.00 -2.78
CA VAL A 828 34.99 13.08 -1.84
C VAL A 828 35.97 13.92 -1.03
N GLY A 829 35.60 14.24 0.21
CA GLY A 829 36.57 14.58 1.25
C GLY A 829 37.38 13.35 1.62
#